data_AF-A0AAW5QK56-F1
#
_entry.id   AF-A0AAW5QK56-F1
#
_cell.length_a   1.000
_cell.length_b   1.000
_cell.length_c   1.000
_cell.angle_alpha   90.00
_cell.angle_beta   90.00
_cell.angle_gamma   90.00
#
_symmetry.space_group_name_H-M   'P 1'
#
loop_
_entity.id
_entity.type
_entity.pdbx_description
1 polymer ?
#
loop_
_entity_poly.entity_id
_entity_poly.type
_entity_poly.pdbx_seq_one_letter_code
_entity_poly.pdbx_strand_id
1 'polypeptide(L)'
;MRTITDLPHEVRVIENVFITMRDGVRLAARVWLPVDAEAHPVPAVLEYIPYRKRDSTRGRDALNHPYMAGHGYACVRVDMRGSGDSDGVLRDEYLADEHDDACEVIEWLAAQPWCDGSVGMMGISWGGFNSLQVAARRPPALKAIVSASATEDLYVDNMHYMGGCLLSDNLSEATVMFAFNSLPPDPAIVGDRWREMWHERLEGSGLWIEKWLEHQHRDDYWKRASVNEDYSSVQCPVLAVGGWADGYTNAIFRLMEHLDVPRKGLIGPWGHKYPHLGVPGPEIGFLQEVVRWWDHWLKGVDTGVMDEPMVRAWMQDSIEPNPSYAERPGRWVAEPSWPSPNIENRRYTFDRYALHPDDDGTLTVDERPLALQSPLGVGMFAGKWASYAATPDLPSDQREEDGGALVFETEALDTTTEVLGRPELELEVSPDRPVAMLAARLSDVAPNGEATRVTYGLLNLTHRDSSEKPEALEPGRRYRVRIELNGMGHVFPAGHRLRLSLSTSYFPLAWPSPTPAEVTVYTGGGLYLPVRPSRAEDAHLREFGEPEAAPELGITLLQPGEHHWRTTRDLATGVSTLDILDDQGSFRIDETGTVIRRRTQEWFSFGGNDPNSVRGETQTLRRYERDDWRTEVRTRTILTSTTEEFVINAELDAFELDDDHGDRRVHSESWQRRIPRDLV
;
A
#
# COMPACT_ATOMS: atom_id res chain seq x y z
N MET A 1 23.62 0.42 -0.58
CA MET A 1 23.42 0.04 0.83
C MET A 1 24.69 -0.59 1.37
N ARG A 2 25.17 -0.11 2.52
CA ARG A 2 26.36 -0.58 3.21
C ARG A 2 25.98 -1.62 4.28
N THR A 3 26.59 -2.80 4.22
CA THR A 3 26.44 -3.81 5.27
C THR A 3 27.29 -3.47 6.49
N ILE A 4 26.67 -3.49 7.67
CA ILE A 4 27.32 -3.23 8.96
C ILE A 4 27.43 -4.54 9.75
N THR A 5 28.66 -4.94 10.05
CA THR A 5 28.99 -6.16 10.82
C THR A 5 29.57 -5.86 12.20
N ASP A 6 29.97 -4.61 12.44
CA ASP A 6 30.55 -4.15 13.71
C ASP A 6 29.58 -3.13 14.32
N LEU A 7 28.72 -3.62 15.22
CA LEU A 7 27.70 -2.83 15.90
C LEU A 7 28.09 -2.64 17.38
N PRO A 8 27.64 -1.55 18.04
CA PRO A 8 28.02 -1.24 19.42
C PRO A 8 27.75 -2.35 20.44
N HIS A 9 26.73 -3.17 20.21
CA HIS A 9 26.36 -4.30 21.06
C HIS A 9 26.42 -5.62 20.29
N GLU A 10 27.00 -6.64 20.91
CA GLU A 10 26.86 -8.02 20.45
C GLU A 10 25.41 -8.48 20.66
N VAL A 11 24.84 -9.14 19.64
CA VAL A 11 23.44 -9.57 19.62
C VAL A 11 23.36 -11.09 19.61
N ARG A 12 22.57 -11.66 20.53
CA ARG A 12 22.13 -13.05 20.44
C ARG A 12 20.75 -13.15 19.79
N VAL A 13 20.54 -14.17 18.97
CA VAL A 13 19.25 -14.45 18.32
C VAL A 13 18.58 -15.63 18.99
N ILE A 14 17.33 -15.43 19.41
CA ILE A 14 16.44 -16.48 19.89
C ILE A 14 15.48 -16.80 18.74
N GLU A 15 15.67 -17.96 18.10
CA GLU A 15 14.92 -18.34 16.90
C GLU A 15 13.41 -18.41 17.13
N ASN A 16 13.01 -18.90 18.31
CA ASN A 16 11.61 -18.96 18.69
C ASN A 16 11.41 -18.87 20.21
N VAL A 17 10.47 -18.03 20.62
CA VAL A 17 9.81 -18.07 21.93
C VAL A 17 8.30 -18.05 21.70
N PHE A 18 7.55 -18.76 22.56
CA PHE A 18 6.10 -18.69 22.56
C PHE A 18 5.63 -17.71 23.63
N ILE A 19 4.88 -16.69 23.22
CA ILE A 19 4.18 -15.77 24.10
C ILE A 19 2.77 -16.32 24.30
N THR A 20 2.42 -16.69 25.52
CA THR A 20 1.09 -17.26 25.81
C THR A 20 0.13 -16.12 26.18
N MET A 21 -0.88 -15.90 25.36
CA MET A 21 -1.96 -14.94 25.59
C MET A 21 -2.85 -15.40 26.75
N ARG A 22 -3.67 -14.51 27.29
CA ARG A 22 -4.55 -14.81 28.43
C ARG A 22 -5.56 -15.94 28.16
N ASP A 23 -5.95 -16.12 26.91
CA ASP A 23 -6.85 -17.20 26.46
C ASP A 23 -6.14 -18.54 26.21
N GLY A 24 -4.81 -18.59 26.38
CA GLY A 24 -3.98 -19.78 26.20
C GLY A 24 -3.43 -19.97 24.79
N VAL A 25 -3.81 -19.13 23.82
CA VAL A 25 -3.18 -19.14 22.49
C VAL A 25 -1.72 -18.73 22.59
N ARG A 26 -0.86 -19.42 21.84
CA ARG A 26 0.58 -19.14 21.82
C ARG A 26 0.97 -18.46 20.53
N LEU A 27 1.55 -17.28 20.65
CA LEU A 27 2.11 -16.52 19.54
C LEU A 27 3.61 -16.80 19.45
N ALA A 28 4.09 -17.14 18.27
CA ALA A 28 5.49 -17.42 18.00
C ALA A 28 6.24 -16.12 17.72
N ALA A 29 7.37 -15.90 18.40
CA ALA A 29 8.19 -14.72 18.24
C ALA A 29 9.66 -15.07 18.01
N ARG A 30 10.35 -14.29 17.18
CA ARG A 30 11.82 -14.30 17.03
C ARG A 30 12.37 -13.04 17.70
N VAL A 31 13.43 -13.20 18.47
CA VAL A 31 13.99 -12.12 19.29
C VAL A 31 15.47 -11.91 18.96
N TRP A 32 15.85 -10.66 18.74
CA TRP A 32 17.23 -10.21 18.64
C TRP A 32 17.53 -9.36 19.86
N LEU A 33 18.46 -9.82 20.69
CA LEU A 33 18.66 -9.28 22.03
C LEU A 33 20.14 -8.97 22.27
N PRO A 34 20.52 -7.77 22.76
CA PRO A 34 21.86 -7.51 23.26
C PRO A 34 22.26 -8.55 24.31
N VAL A 35 23.48 -9.07 24.23
CA VAL A 35 23.93 -10.17 25.10
C VAL A 35 23.91 -9.81 26.58
N ASP A 36 24.07 -8.53 26.92
CA ASP A 36 24.10 -8.02 28.29
C ASP A 36 22.75 -7.43 28.76
N ALA A 37 21.67 -7.55 27.96
CA ALA A 37 20.37 -6.94 28.24
C ALA A 37 19.73 -7.38 29.56
N GLU A 38 20.02 -8.58 30.07
CA GLU A 38 19.51 -9.02 31.39
C GLU A 38 20.21 -8.31 32.56
N ALA A 39 21.45 -7.85 32.36
CA ALA A 39 22.19 -7.06 33.35
C ALA A 39 21.92 -5.55 33.16
N HIS A 40 21.73 -5.13 31.91
CA HIS A 40 21.43 -3.76 31.51
C HIS A 40 20.16 -3.75 30.62
N PRO A 41 18.96 -3.75 31.21
CA PRO A 41 17.71 -3.78 30.44
C PRO A 41 17.64 -2.66 29.41
N VAL A 42 17.12 -3.00 28.23
CA VAL A 42 17.00 -2.11 27.07
C VAL A 42 15.54 -1.92 26.65
N PRO A 43 15.18 -0.85 25.94
CA PRO A 43 13.85 -0.75 25.35
C PRO A 43 13.62 -1.83 24.29
N ALA A 44 12.36 -2.25 24.12
CA ALA A 44 11.96 -3.21 23.10
C ALA A 44 11.38 -2.53 21.85
N VAL A 45 11.57 -3.14 20.68
CA VAL A 45 10.93 -2.73 19.42
C VAL A 45 10.13 -3.91 18.86
N LEU A 46 8.81 -3.75 18.76
CA LEU A 46 7.88 -4.77 18.27
C LEU A 46 7.56 -4.56 16.78
N GLU A 47 7.64 -5.64 16.01
CA GLU A 47 6.94 -5.77 14.72
C GLU A 47 5.96 -6.97 14.79
N TYR A 48 4.68 -6.70 14.52
CA TYR A 48 3.55 -7.64 14.69
C TYR A 48 2.77 -7.75 13.38
N ILE A 49 2.96 -8.86 12.64
CA ILE A 49 2.47 -9.03 11.26
C ILE A 49 2.14 -10.49 10.92
N PRO A 50 1.29 -10.76 9.90
CA PRO A 50 0.88 -12.12 9.55
C PRO A 50 1.83 -12.81 8.55
N TYR A 51 2.95 -12.18 8.20
CA TYR A 51 3.80 -12.58 7.06
C TYR A 51 4.95 -13.53 7.40
N ARG A 52 4.74 -14.48 8.32
CA ARG A 52 5.65 -15.62 8.61
C ARG A 52 7.14 -15.30 8.90
N LYS A 53 7.52 -15.26 10.19
CA LYS A 53 8.89 -14.85 10.62
C LYS A 53 10.00 -15.81 10.19
N ARG A 54 9.65 -17.07 9.95
CA ARG A 54 10.63 -18.14 9.68
C ARG A 54 10.98 -18.27 8.19
N ASP A 55 10.19 -17.67 7.31
CA ASP A 55 10.41 -17.76 5.87
C ASP A 55 10.20 -16.42 5.15
N SER A 56 8.96 -15.94 5.01
CA SER A 56 8.61 -14.89 4.06
C SER A 56 9.26 -13.56 4.38
N THR A 57 9.07 -13.03 5.59
CA THR A 57 9.73 -11.77 5.98
C THR A 57 11.16 -11.97 6.46
N ARG A 58 11.66 -13.21 6.57
CA ARG A 58 12.95 -13.51 7.22
C ARG A 58 14.11 -12.72 6.61
N GLY A 59 14.15 -12.56 5.29
CA GLY A 59 15.20 -11.81 4.60
C GLY A 59 15.24 -10.33 5.00
N ARG A 60 14.07 -9.68 5.05
CA ARG A 60 13.91 -8.31 5.53
C ARG A 60 14.20 -8.20 7.03
N ASP A 61 13.73 -9.17 7.81
CA ASP A 61 13.91 -9.17 9.26
C ASP A 61 15.40 -9.28 9.62
N ALA A 62 16.20 -10.03 8.83
CA ALA A 62 17.65 -10.15 8.98
C ALA A 62 18.42 -8.84 8.73
N LEU A 63 17.88 -7.92 7.93
CA LEU A 63 18.48 -6.61 7.69
C LEU A 63 18.18 -5.64 8.83
N ASN A 64 16.93 -5.60 9.28
CA ASN A 64 16.43 -4.53 10.14
C ASN A 64 16.67 -4.81 11.63
N HIS A 65 16.28 -6.00 12.10
CA HIS A 65 16.21 -6.30 13.53
C HIS A 65 17.59 -6.45 14.17
N PRO A 66 18.57 -7.13 13.55
CA PRO A 66 19.93 -7.16 14.10
C PRO A 66 20.58 -5.78 14.13
N TYR A 67 20.31 -4.92 13.14
CA TYR A 67 20.85 -3.56 13.11
C TYR A 67 20.37 -2.77 14.33
N MET A 68 19.05 -2.66 14.52
CA MET A 68 18.47 -2.00 15.68
C MET A 68 18.94 -2.67 16.98
N ALA A 69 18.97 -4.00 17.06
CA ALA A 69 19.41 -4.68 18.28
C ALA A 69 20.87 -4.37 18.63
N GLY A 70 21.75 -4.28 17.64
CA GLY A 70 23.15 -3.88 17.83
C GLY A 70 23.31 -2.43 18.26
N HIS A 71 22.28 -1.59 18.13
CA HIS A 71 22.19 -0.24 18.69
C HIS A 71 21.52 -0.20 20.08
N GLY A 72 21.40 -1.34 20.76
CA GLY A 72 20.94 -1.43 22.15
C GLY A 72 19.41 -1.43 22.28
N TYR A 73 18.75 -2.28 21.50
CA TYR A 73 17.30 -2.52 21.54
C TYR A 73 17.00 -4.02 21.57
N ALA A 74 15.95 -4.43 22.27
CA ALA A 74 15.41 -5.78 22.12
C ALA A 74 14.40 -5.80 20.96
N CYS A 75 14.79 -6.32 19.79
CA CYS A 75 13.89 -6.36 18.64
C CYS A 75 13.10 -7.67 18.65
N VAL A 76 11.78 -7.59 18.53
CA VAL A 76 10.88 -8.74 18.62
C VAL A 76 9.93 -8.75 17.42
N ARG A 77 10.04 -9.80 16.61
CA ARG A 77 9.16 -10.06 15.48
C ARG A 77 8.20 -11.18 15.86
N VAL A 78 6.90 -10.88 15.90
CA VAL A 78 5.85 -11.83 16.30
C VAL A 78 5.00 -12.22 15.11
N ASP A 79 4.75 -13.53 14.92
CA ASP A 79 3.69 -14.02 14.03
C ASP A 79 2.34 -13.80 14.72
N MET A 80 1.44 -13.09 14.06
CA MET A 80 0.07 -12.89 14.54
C MET A 80 -0.66 -14.23 14.74
N ARG A 81 -1.70 -14.23 15.58
CA ARG A 81 -2.62 -15.35 15.74
C ARG A 81 -3.05 -15.91 14.38
N GLY A 82 -2.93 -17.23 14.23
CA GLY A 82 -3.26 -17.95 13.00
C GLY A 82 -2.35 -17.74 11.80
N SER A 83 -1.21 -17.09 11.99
CA SER A 83 -0.19 -16.92 10.96
C SER A 83 1.14 -17.57 11.37
N GLY A 84 1.98 -17.89 10.38
CA GLY A 84 3.31 -18.48 10.61
C GLY A 84 3.28 -19.65 11.58
N ASP A 85 4.04 -19.55 12.67
CA ASP A 85 4.15 -20.60 13.68
C ASP A 85 3.22 -20.41 14.90
N SER A 86 2.33 -19.41 14.87
CA SER A 86 1.39 -19.10 15.96
C SER A 86 0.13 -19.97 15.93
N ASP A 87 -0.42 -20.24 17.12
CA ASP A 87 -1.69 -20.97 17.26
C ASP A 87 -2.89 -20.15 16.69
N GLY A 88 -3.99 -20.83 16.40
CA GLY A 88 -5.27 -20.24 15.97
C GLY A 88 -5.44 -20.06 14.46
N VAL A 89 -6.39 -19.21 14.08
CA VAL A 89 -6.81 -18.93 12.69
C VAL A 89 -6.97 -17.44 12.48
N LEU A 90 -6.38 -16.92 11.40
CA LEU A 90 -6.58 -15.54 10.96
C LEU A 90 -7.85 -15.47 10.10
N ARG A 91 -8.85 -14.72 10.55
CA ARG A 91 -10.22 -14.73 9.95
C ARG A 91 -10.55 -13.51 9.12
N ASP A 92 -9.80 -12.43 9.31
CA ASP A 92 -9.92 -11.17 8.59
C ASP A 92 -8.75 -10.25 8.91
N GLU A 93 -8.76 -9.05 8.32
CA GLU A 93 -7.84 -7.98 8.66
C GLU A 93 -8.28 -7.15 9.88
N TYR A 94 -7.31 -6.75 10.69
CA TYR A 94 -7.44 -5.74 11.77
C TYR A 94 -8.63 -6.00 12.71
N LEU A 95 -8.76 -7.26 13.15
CA LEU A 95 -9.81 -7.66 14.09
C LEU A 95 -9.48 -7.18 15.51
N ALA A 96 -10.51 -7.06 16.37
CA ALA A 96 -10.31 -6.68 17.76
C ALA A 96 -9.34 -7.64 18.49
N ASP A 97 -9.46 -8.96 18.26
CA ASP A 97 -8.57 -9.97 18.83
C ASP A 97 -7.10 -9.73 18.45
N GLU A 98 -6.83 -9.24 17.22
CA GLU A 98 -5.48 -8.91 16.77
C GLU A 98 -4.89 -7.75 17.58
N HIS A 99 -5.66 -6.70 17.82
CA HIS A 99 -5.22 -5.55 18.61
C HIS A 99 -5.09 -5.87 20.10
N ASP A 100 -5.98 -6.71 20.62
CA ASP A 100 -5.93 -7.17 22.01
C ASP A 100 -4.67 -8.03 22.25
N ASP A 101 -4.40 -8.98 21.34
CA ASP A 101 -3.15 -9.77 21.36
C ASP A 101 -1.91 -8.86 21.29
N ALA A 102 -1.91 -7.84 20.42
CA ALA A 102 -0.79 -6.90 20.33
C ALA A 102 -0.58 -6.12 21.65
N CYS A 103 -1.65 -5.69 22.31
CA CYS A 103 -1.56 -5.03 23.62
C CYS A 103 -1.00 -5.98 24.68
N GLU A 104 -1.43 -7.25 24.71
CA GLU A 104 -0.89 -8.27 25.62
C GLU A 104 0.58 -8.58 25.34
N VAL A 105 0.99 -8.63 24.08
CA VAL A 105 2.40 -8.77 23.69
C VAL A 105 3.22 -7.58 24.21
N ILE A 106 2.73 -6.33 24.07
CA ILE A 106 3.41 -5.14 24.60
C ILE A 106 3.54 -5.21 26.13
N GLU A 107 2.50 -5.65 26.85
CA GLU A 107 2.56 -5.89 28.30
C GLU A 107 3.60 -6.98 28.64
N TRP A 108 3.62 -8.08 27.88
CA TRP A 108 4.58 -9.17 28.07
C TRP A 108 6.03 -8.70 27.86
N LEU A 109 6.28 -7.92 26.82
CA LEU A 109 7.59 -7.34 26.50
C LEU A 109 8.10 -6.47 27.66
N ALA A 110 7.26 -5.53 28.11
CA ALA A 110 7.60 -4.61 29.20
C ALA A 110 7.88 -5.32 30.54
N ALA A 111 7.37 -6.54 30.71
CA ALA A 111 7.58 -7.35 31.91
C ALA A 111 8.84 -8.23 31.85
N GLN A 112 9.54 -8.32 30.71
CA GLN A 112 10.72 -9.16 30.59
C GLN A 112 11.92 -8.57 31.36
N PRO A 113 12.78 -9.40 31.98
CA PRO A 113 13.93 -8.92 32.76
C PRO A 113 14.98 -8.18 31.92
N TRP A 114 14.94 -8.34 30.60
CA TRP A 114 15.81 -7.67 29.65
C TRP A 114 15.20 -6.39 29.06
N CYS A 115 13.94 -6.07 29.38
CA CYS A 115 13.26 -4.86 28.93
C CYS A 115 13.24 -3.81 30.04
N ASP A 116 13.51 -2.55 29.72
CA ASP A 116 13.45 -1.42 30.66
C ASP A 116 12.01 -0.93 30.95
N GLY A 117 11.01 -1.57 30.34
CA GLY A 117 9.59 -1.23 30.43
C GLY A 117 9.10 -0.31 29.31
N SER A 118 9.98 0.18 28.43
CA SER A 118 9.63 0.99 27.27
C SER A 118 9.58 0.14 26.00
N VAL A 119 8.49 0.29 25.24
CA VAL A 119 8.27 -0.42 23.98
C VAL A 119 8.02 0.59 22.87
N GLY A 120 8.72 0.44 21.75
CA GLY A 120 8.37 1.03 20.46
C GLY A 120 7.70 0.00 19.56
N MET A 121 6.90 0.45 18.60
CA MET A 121 6.31 -0.43 17.60
C MET A 121 6.57 0.10 16.20
N MET A 122 6.88 -0.79 15.26
CA MET A 122 7.06 -0.41 13.87
C MET A 122 6.56 -1.45 12.89
N GLY A 123 6.34 -1.01 11.66
CA GLY A 123 6.09 -1.90 10.56
C GLY A 123 5.87 -1.15 9.26
N ILE A 124 5.81 -1.93 8.19
CA ILE A 124 5.42 -1.49 6.85
C ILE A 124 4.15 -2.22 6.44
N SER A 125 3.28 -1.57 5.65
CA SER A 125 2.02 -2.16 5.24
C SER A 125 1.20 -2.53 6.48
N TRP A 126 0.66 -3.74 6.58
CA TRP A 126 -0.02 -4.27 7.76
C TRP A 126 0.61 -3.87 9.10
N GLY A 127 1.94 -3.95 9.24
CA GLY A 127 2.61 -3.55 10.49
C GLY A 127 2.55 -2.04 10.75
N GLY A 128 2.52 -1.21 9.70
CA GLY A 128 2.26 0.22 9.79
C GLY A 128 0.82 0.52 10.22
N PHE A 129 -0.18 -0.09 9.57
CA PHE A 129 -1.60 0.02 9.96
C PHE A 129 -1.80 -0.40 11.42
N ASN A 130 -1.33 -1.60 11.74
CA ASN A 130 -1.45 -2.18 13.06
C ASN A 130 -0.76 -1.30 14.12
N SER A 131 0.41 -0.72 13.83
CA SER A 131 1.08 0.19 14.78
C SER A 131 0.26 1.44 15.12
N LEU A 132 -0.42 2.04 14.13
CA LEU A 132 -1.32 3.18 14.35
C LEU A 132 -2.55 2.76 15.16
N GLN A 133 -3.16 1.63 14.81
CA GLN A 133 -4.34 1.08 15.47
C GLN A 133 -4.06 0.71 16.93
N VAL A 134 -2.93 0.07 17.21
CA VAL A 134 -2.50 -0.29 18.57
C VAL A 134 -2.12 0.96 19.37
N ALA A 135 -1.52 1.98 18.74
CA ALA A 135 -1.26 3.26 19.40
C ALA A 135 -2.56 3.94 19.88
N ALA A 136 -3.65 3.84 19.11
CA ALA A 136 -4.98 4.32 19.50
C ALA A 136 -5.57 3.56 20.72
N ARG A 137 -5.13 2.32 20.97
CA ARG A 137 -5.49 1.52 22.17
C ARG A 137 -4.73 1.95 23.43
N ARG A 138 -3.67 2.76 23.29
CA ARG A 138 -2.88 3.36 24.37
C ARG A 138 -2.29 2.36 25.38
N PRO A 139 -1.64 1.26 24.94
CA PRO A 139 -0.95 0.38 25.87
C PRO A 139 0.14 1.17 26.63
N PRO A 140 0.17 1.14 27.98
CA PRO A 140 1.01 2.06 28.77
C PRO A 140 2.51 1.99 28.49
N ALA A 141 3.02 0.84 28.05
CA ALA A 141 4.42 0.65 27.73
C ALA A 141 4.81 1.17 26.33
N LEU A 142 3.85 1.42 25.44
CA LEU A 142 4.13 1.92 24.09
C LEU A 142 4.46 3.42 24.14
N LYS A 143 5.69 3.77 23.76
CA LYS A 143 6.23 5.13 23.90
C LYS A 143 6.37 5.88 22.59
N ALA A 144 6.47 5.21 21.44
CA ALA A 144 6.48 5.82 20.12
C ALA A 144 6.27 4.75 19.04
N ILE A 145 5.85 5.17 17.84
CA ILE A 145 5.72 4.28 16.68
C ILE A 145 6.43 4.80 15.43
N VAL A 146 6.75 3.87 14.52
CA VAL A 146 7.14 4.15 13.13
C VAL A 146 6.16 3.42 12.20
N SER A 147 5.30 4.18 11.52
CA SER A 147 4.29 3.65 10.60
C SER A 147 4.71 3.91 9.17
N ALA A 148 5.12 2.87 8.44
CA ALA A 148 5.55 2.96 7.06
C ALA A 148 4.49 2.41 6.08
N SER A 149 4.26 3.13 4.97
CA SER A 149 3.35 2.76 3.88
C SER A 149 2.02 2.17 4.36
N ALA A 150 1.29 2.96 5.15
CA ALA A 150 0.02 2.57 5.75
C ALA A 150 -0.93 3.76 5.81
N THR A 151 -2.23 3.49 5.93
CA THR A 151 -3.28 4.51 6.06
C THR A 151 -3.99 4.42 7.40
N GLU A 152 -4.52 5.55 7.84
CA GLU A 152 -5.37 5.66 9.01
C GLU A 152 -6.85 5.37 8.72
N ASP A 153 -7.23 5.29 7.44
CA ASP A 153 -8.59 5.01 6.96
C ASP A 153 -8.59 3.73 6.10
N LEU A 154 -9.36 2.73 6.51
CA LEU A 154 -9.41 1.42 5.84
C LEU A 154 -10.25 1.40 4.55
N TYR A 155 -10.90 2.50 4.16
CA TYR A 155 -11.81 2.55 3.03
C TYR A 155 -11.41 3.55 1.94
N VAL A 156 -11.20 4.83 2.28
CA VAL A 156 -11.29 5.91 1.26
C VAL A 156 -10.14 5.92 0.26
N ASP A 157 -8.93 5.53 0.68
CA ASP A 157 -7.73 5.40 -0.14
C ASP A 157 -6.95 4.14 0.30
N ASN A 158 -7.63 3.00 0.30
CA ASN A 158 -7.04 1.70 0.66
C ASN A 158 -7.12 0.76 -0.54
N MET A 159 -6.38 -0.35 -0.54
CA MET A 159 -6.36 -1.34 -1.64
C MET A 159 -7.74 -1.91 -1.99
N HIS A 160 -8.75 -1.71 -1.14
CA HIS A 160 -10.13 -2.09 -1.43
C HIS A 160 -10.86 -1.05 -2.30
N TYR A 161 -10.88 0.21 -1.87
CA TYR A 161 -11.66 1.27 -2.50
C TYR A 161 -10.86 2.58 -2.56
N MET A 162 -11.09 3.34 -3.63
CA MET A 162 -10.58 4.70 -3.76
C MET A 162 -11.68 5.62 -4.30
N GLY A 163 -12.08 6.63 -3.54
CA GLY A 163 -13.19 7.52 -3.90
C GLY A 163 -14.52 6.78 -4.16
N GLY A 164 -14.74 5.63 -3.52
CA GLY A 164 -15.91 4.77 -3.73
C GLY A 164 -15.84 3.85 -4.95
N CYS A 165 -14.72 3.84 -5.69
CA CYS A 165 -14.48 2.88 -6.76
C CYS A 165 -13.79 1.62 -6.19
N LEU A 166 -14.26 0.43 -6.58
CA LEU A 166 -13.58 -0.83 -6.26
C LEU A 166 -12.25 -0.92 -7.02
N LEU A 167 -11.14 -1.04 -6.30
CA LEU A 167 -9.82 -1.25 -6.91
C LEU A 167 -9.60 -2.72 -7.24
N SER A 168 -8.89 -3.02 -8.32
CA SER A 168 -8.50 -4.41 -8.61
C SER A 168 -7.47 -4.96 -7.62
N ASP A 169 -6.73 -4.09 -6.92
CA ASP A 169 -5.83 -4.52 -5.84
C ASP A 169 -6.61 -5.16 -4.66
N ASN A 170 -7.94 -5.00 -4.58
CA ASN A 170 -8.80 -5.77 -3.67
C ASN A 170 -8.69 -7.27 -3.96
N LEU A 171 -8.74 -7.66 -5.25
CA LEU A 171 -8.55 -9.05 -5.69
C LEU A 171 -7.09 -9.50 -5.50
N SER A 172 -6.13 -8.63 -5.79
CA SER A 172 -4.70 -8.95 -5.64
C SER A 172 -4.33 -9.20 -4.18
N GLU A 173 -4.75 -8.35 -3.24
CA GLU A 173 -4.50 -8.54 -1.81
C GLU A 173 -5.24 -9.77 -1.28
N ALA A 174 -6.50 -9.96 -1.67
CA ALA A 174 -7.25 -11.16 -1.27
C ALA A 174 -6.53 -12.43 -1.71
N THR A 175 -5.91 -12.42 -2.89
CA THR A 175 -5.11 -13.53 -3.40
C THR A 175 -3.86 -13.77 -2.54
N VAL A 176 -3.16 -12.70 -2.16
CA VAL A 176 -1.98 -12.78 -1.28
C VAL A 176 -2.36 -13.39 0.06
N MET A 177 -3.41 -12.87 0.70
CA MET A 177 -3.86 -13.36 2.02
C MET A 177 -4.45 -14.75 1.96
N PHE A 178 -5.21 -15.09 0.91
CA PHE A 178 -5.75 -16.44 0.73
C PHE A 178 -4.62 -17.48 0.61
N ALA A 179 -3.54 -17.13 -0.09
CA ALA A 179 -2.36 -17.98 -0.16
C ALA A 179 -1.61 -18.07 1.18
N PHE A 180 -1.42 -16.96 1.91
CA PHE A 180 -0.70 -16.95 3.19
C PHE A 180 -1.42 -17.71 4.30
N ASN A 181 -2.73 -17.47 4.46
CA ASN A 181 -3.52 -18.07 5.53
C ASN A 181 -3.66 -19.58 5.37
N SER A 182 -3.53 -20.07 4.14
CA SER A 182 -3.59 -21.49 3.81
C SER A 182 -2.27 -22.25 4.06
N LEU A 183 -1.20 -21.58 4.52
CA LEU A 183 0.11 -22.20 4.71
C LEU A 183 0.26 -22.94 6.05
N PRO A 184 0.97 -24.09 6.06
CA PRO A 184 1.27 -24.82 7.28
C PRO A 184 2.26 -24.05 8.18
N PRO A 185 2.16 -24.18 9.51
CA PRO A 185 3.27 -23.81 10.40
C PRO A 185 4.47 -24.73 10.17
N ASP A 186 5.66 -24.31 10.61
CA ASP A 186 6.87 -25.08 10.43
C ASP A 186 6.98 -26.21 11.50
N PRO A 187 7.11 -27.49 11.09
CA PRO A 187 7.19 -28.62 12.02
C PRO A 187 8.42 -28.59 12.95
N ALA A 188 9.50 -27.89 12.58
CA ALA A 188 10.64 -27.72 13.49
C ALA A 188 10.32 -26.80 14.69
N ILE A 189 9.26 -26.00 14.60
CA ILE A 189 8.82 -25.10 15.67
C ILE A 189 7.67 -25.71 16.47
N VAL A 190 6.65 -26.22 15.78
CA VAL A 190 5.41 -26.69 16.45
C VAL A 190 5.33 -28.20 16.64
N GLY A 191 6.30 -28.97 16.13
CA GLY A 191 6.34 -30.43 16.22
C GLY A 191 5.16 -31.08 15.51
N ASP A 192 4.72 -32.25 16.00
CA ASP A 192 3.67 -33.07 15.37
C ASP A 192 2.31 -32.38 15.22
N ARG A 193 2.08 -31.27 15.94
CA ARG A 193 0.88 -30.44 15.84
C ARG A 193 0.73 -29.71 14.51
N TRP A 194 1.79 -29.61 13.71
CA TRP A 194 1.79 -28.79 12.49
C TRP A 194 0.64 -29.16 11.54
N ARG A 195 0.30 -30.45 11.43
CA ARG A 195 -0.80 -30.94 10.58
C ARG A 195 -2.16 -30.49 11.09
N GLU A 196 -2.41 -30.66 12.39
CA GLU A 196 -3.66 -30.24 13.03
C GLU A 196 -3.88 -28.73 12.84
N MET A 197 -2.85 -27.93 13.14
CA MET A 197 -2.89 -26.48 12.95
C MET A 197 -3.07 -26.08 11.48
N TRP A 198 -2.47 -26.82 10.55
CA TRP A 198 -2.63 -26.54 9.12
C TRP A 198 -4.07 -26.82 8.66
N HIS A 199 -4.65 -27.95 9.04
CA HIS A 199 -6.05 -28.28 8.73
C HIS A 199 -7.01 -27.26 9.34
N GLU A 200 -6.79 -26.83 10.60
CA GLU A 200 -7.58 -25.78 11.24
C GLU A 200 -7.59 -24.48 10.42
N ARG A 201 -6.45 -24.09 9.85
CA ARG A 201 -6.33 -22.88 9.02
C ARG A 201 -7.00 -23.04 7.66
N LEU A 202 -6.79 -24.19 7.01
CA LEU A 202 -7.40 -24.52 5.71
C LEU A 202 -8.93 -24.51 5.78
N GLU A 203 -9.51 -24.94 6.91
CA GLU A 203 -10.96 -24.95 7.15
C GLU A 203 -11.48 -23.61 7.71
N GLY A 204 -10.67 -22.90 8.49
CA GLY A 204 -11.14 -21.78 9.31
C GLY A 204 -10.93 -20.38 8.74
N SER A 205 -9.98 -20.16 7.82
CA SER A 205 -9.64 -18.81 7.34
C SER A 205 -10.76 -18.18 6.50
N GLY A 206 -11.47 -19.01 5.72
CA GLY A 206 -12.50 -18.56 4.77
C GLY A 206 -11.94 -17.74 3.59
N LEU A 207 -12.85 -17.13 2.83
CA LEU A 207 -12.57 -16.37 1.62
C LEU A 207 -12.82 -14.88 1.86
N TRP A 208 -11.77 -14.09 2.10
CA TRP A 208 -11.91 -12.71 2.57
C TRP A 208 -12.49 -11.75 1.53
N ILE A 209 -12.22 -11.96 0.24
CA ILE A 209 -12.79 -11.15 -0.84
C ILE A 209 -14.33 -11.15 -0.85
N GLU A 210 -14.95 -12.23 -0.36
CA GLU A 210 -16.41 -12.29 -0.18
C GLU A 210 -16.87 -11.18 0.75
N LYS A 211 -16.30 -11.11 1.95
CA LYS A 211 -16.63 -10.10 2.96
C LYS A 211 -16.33 -8.69 2.47
N TRP A 212 -15.18 -8.47 1.85
CA TRP A 212 -14.79 -7.15 1.37
C TRP A 212 -15.72 -6.61 0.26
N LEU A 213 -16.30 -7.51 -0.54
CA LEU A 213 -17.31 -7.16 -1.54
C LEU A 213 -18.72 -7.03 -0.93
N GLU A 214 -19.00 -7.61 0.23
CA GLU A 214 -20.24 -7.35 0.97
C GLU A 214 -20.25 -5.94 1.58
N HIS A 215 -19.07 -5.40 1.91
CA HIS A 215 -18.88 -4.08 2.51
C HIS A 215 -18.46 -3.03 1.47
N GLN A 216 -19.35 -2.73 0.50
CA GLN A 216 -19.07 -1.81 -0.61
C GLN A 216 -18.99 -0.33 -0.21
N HIS A 217 -19.54 0.06 0.94
CA HIS A 217 -19.56 1.44 1.44
C HIS A 217 -18.72 1.55 2.72
N ARG A 218 -18.41 2.77 3.15
CA ARG A 218 -17.66 3.06 4.39
C ARG A 218 -18.54 2.88 5.63
N ASP A 219 -18.97 1.64 5.86
CA ASP A 219 -19.80 1.24 7.00
C ASP A 219 -18.97 0.87 8.24
N ASP A 220 -19.63 0.29 9.26
CA ASP A 220 -19.00 -0.08 10.53
C ASP A 220 -17.88 -1.12 10.38
N TYR A 221 -17.88 -1.91 9.29
CA TYR A 221 -16.81 -2.87 9.03
C TYR A 221 -15.49 -2.13 8.83
N TRP A 222 -15.45 -1.08 8.01
CA TRP A 222 -14.22 -0.33 7.76
C TRP A 222 -13.87 0.63 8.90
N LYS A 223 -14.88 1.21 9.56
CA LYS A 223 -14.66 2.17 10.65
C LYS A 223 -14.03 1.57 11.90
N ARG A 224 -14.28 0.28 12.19
CA ARG A 224 -13.88 -0.37 13.46
C ARG A 224 -12.42 -0.18 13.86
N ALA A 225 -11.53 -0.11 12.87
CA ALA A 225 -10.08 -0.04 13.02
C ALA A 225 -9.47 1.13 12.24
N SER A 226 -10.30 2.07 11.78
CA SER A 226 -9.84 3.31 11.16
C SER A 226 -9.51 4.33 12.26
N VAL A 227 -8.28 4.81 12.29
CA VAL A 227 -7.80 5.77 13.29
C VAL A 227 -8.35 7.18 13.05
N ASN A 228 -8.77 7.51 11.82
CA ASN A 228 -9.40 8.80 11.55
C ASN A 228 -10.78 8.99 12.18
N GLU A 229 -11.38 7.95 12.75
CA GLU A 229 -12.58 8.09 13.58
C GLU A 229 -12.30 8.92 14.84
N ASP A 230 -11.09 8.83 15.39
CA ASP A 230 -10.63 9.64 16.51
C ASP A 230 -9.10 9.71 16.56
N TYR A 231 -8.52 10.72 15.90
CA TYR A 231 -7.07 10.98 15.94
C TYR A 231 -6.54 11.24 17.36
N SER A 232 -7.38 11.70 18.30
CA SER A 232 -6.96 12.00 19.69
C SER A 232 -6.71 10.75 20.54
N SER A 233 -7.15 9.59 20.05
CA SER A 233 -6.88 8.29 20.66
C SER A 233 -5.40 7.91 20.62
N VAL A 234 -4.65 8.40 19.62
CA VAL A 234 -3.19 8.21 19.52
C VAL A 234 -2.49 9.20 20.46
N GLN A 235 -1.79 8.68 21.46
CA GLN A 235 -1.16 9.49 22.52
C GLN A 235 0.37 9.36 22.58
N CYS A 236 0.96 8.55 21.70
CA CYS A 236 2.41 8.43 21.57
C CYS A 236 2.90 9.09 20.28
N PRO A 237 4.15 9.57 20.25
CA PRO A 237 4.81 10.08 19.06
C PRO A 237 4.73 9.15 17.83
N VAL A 238 4.61 9.76 16.65
CA VAL A 238 4.45 9.06 15.36
C VAL A 238 5.47 9.53 14.33
N LEU A 239 6.29 8.61 13.80
CA LEU A 239 7.02 8.82 12.55
C LEU A 239 6.27 8.11 11.42
N ALA A 240 5.64 8.89 10.53
CA ALA A 240 4.93 8.39 9.35
C ALA A 240 5.83 8.44 8.11
N VAL A 241 5.93 7.33 7.39
CA VAL A 241 6.88 7.15 6.28
C VAL A 241 6.16 6.56 5.08
N GLY A 242 6.48 7.00 3.86
CA GLY A 242 5.92 6.43 2.63
C GLY A 242 6.65 6.95 1.40
N GLY A 243 6.11 6.72 0.20
CA GLY A 243 6.73 7.22 -1.02
C GLY A 243 5.75 7.44 -2.15
N TRP A 244 6.09 8.31 -3.11
CA TRP A 244 5.17 8.77 -4.16
C TRP A 244 4.64 7.67 -5.09
N ALA A 245 5.35 6.54 -5.21
CA ALA A 245 4.90 5.40 -5.98
C ALA A 245 4.07 4.39 -5.16
N ASP A 246 3.89 4.65 -3.86
CA ASP A 246 3.09 3.87 -2.92
C ASP A 246 1.63 4.35 -2.88
N GLY A 247 0.70 3.42 -2.69
CA GLY A 247 -0.74 3.70 -2.62
C GLY A 247 -1.19 4.47 -1.37
N TYR A 248 -0.39 4.49 -0.30
CA TYR A 248 -0.76 5.04 1.01
C TYR A 248 -0.21 6.46 1.27
N THR A 249 0.35 7.11 0.27
CA THR A 249 0.98 8.44 0.41
C THR A 249 0.08 9.49 1.09
N ASN A 250 -1.22 9.50 0.78
CA ASN A 250 -2.16 10.52 1.27
C ASN A 250 -2.26 10.54 2.79
N ALA A 251 -2.11 9.38 3.43
CA ALA A 251 -2.23 9.23 4.88
C ALA A 251 -1.22 10.08 5.64
N ILE A 252 -0.01 10.27 5.10
CA ILE A 252 1.04 11.03 5.78
C ILE A 252 0.61 12.49 5.94
N PHE A 253 0.02 13.10 4.91
CA PHE A 253 -0.48 14.47 5.00
C PHE A 253 -1.60 14.59 6.04
N ARG A 254 -2.57 13.66 6.04
CA ARG A 254 -3.68 13.66 6.99
C ARG A 254 -3.22 13.43 8.43
N LEU A 255 -2.28 12.50 8.65
CA LEU A 255 -1.66 12.27 9.96
C LEU A 255 -0.89 13.49 10.46
N MET A 256 -0.16 14.19 9.58
CA MET A 256 0.58 15.42 9.92
C MET A 256 -0.34 16.64 10.09
N GLU A 257 -1.57 16.58 9.62
CA GLU A 257 -2.59 17.60 9.87
C GLU A 257 -3.32 17.34 11.19
N HIS A 258 -3.81 16.12 11.45
CA HIS A 258 -4.82 15.88 12.48
C HIS A 258 -4.36 15.30 13.84
N LEU A 259 -3.25 14.58 13.92
CA LEU A 259 -2.66 14.13 15.20
C LEU A 259 -2.21 15.29 16.13
N ASP A 260 -2.45 15.22 17.44
CA ASP A 260 -1.99 16.26 18.40
C ASP A 260 -0.80 15.78 19.27
N VAL A 261 0.04 14.92 18.69
CA VAL A 261 1.23 14.35 19.33
C VAL A 261 2.49 14.78 18.57
N PRO A 262 3.69 14.68 19.18
CA PRO A 262 4.94 14.82 18.43
C PRO A 262 4.97 13.91 17.21
N ARG A 263 5.13 14.49 16.03
CA ARG A 263 4.95 13.77 14.77
C ARG A 263 5.88 14.25 13.67
N LYS A 264 6.29 13.33 12.80
CA LYS A 264 7.16 13.57 11.65
C LYS A 264 6.64 12.80 10.43
N GLY A 265 6.73 13.42 9.26
CA GLY A 265 6.35 12.84 7.97
C GLY A 265 7.54 12.76 7.04
N LEU A 266 7.76 11.60 6.42
CA LEU A 266 8.83 11.34 5.47
C LEU A 266 8.27 10.72 4.19
N ILE A 267 8.46 11.38 3.05
CA ILE A 267 7.96 10.91 1.75
C ILE A 267 9.09 10.88 0.73
N GLY A 268 9.48 9.69 0.26
CA GLY A 268 10.47 9.54 -0.79
C GLY A 268 9.87 9.21 -2.17
N PRO A 269 10.70 8.91 -3.18
CA PRO A 269 10.23 8.44 -4.50
C PRO A 269 9.80 6.96 -4.53
N TRP A 270 9.91 6.27 -3.39
CA TRP A 270 9.82 4.82 -3.29
C TRP A 270 8.41 4.28 -3.57
N GLY A 271 8.34 3.04 -4.04
CA GLY A 271 7.13 2.22 -3.94
C GLY A 271 6.96 1.66 -2.52
N HIS A 272 6.24 0.53 -2.42
CA HIS A 272 5.88 -0.15 -1.18
C HIS A 272 7.06 -0.90 -0.53
N LYS A 273 8.07 -0.11 -0.11
CA LYS A 273 9.34 -0.55 0.47
C LYS A 273 9.76 0.36 1.60
N TYR A 274 10.56 -0.18 2.52
CA TYR A 274 11.27 0.67 3.47
C TYR A 274 12.29 1.56 2.74
N PRO A 275 12.54 2.80 3.19
CA PRO A 275 13.36 3.75 2.44
C PRO A 275 14.83 3.35 2.18
N HIS A 276 15.41 2.44 2.97
CA HIS A 276 16.77 1.92 2.74
C HIS A 276 16.82 0.79 1.68
N LEU A 277 15.65 0.28 1.28
CA LEU A 277 15.42 -0.68 0.19
C LEU A 277 14.57 -0.02 -0.92
N GLY A 278 14.52 1.31 -0.93
CA GLY A 278 13.57 2.08 -1.70
C GLY A 278 13.82 1.96 -3.21
N VAL A 279 12.83 1.48 -3.94
CA VAL A 279 12.82 1.47 -5.40
C VAL A 279 11.50 2.06 -5.87
N PRO A 280 11.49 3.04 -6.79
CA PRO A 280 12.66 3.76 -7.29
C PRO A 280 13.44 4.50 -6.18
N GLY A 281 14.76 4.59 -6.32
CA GLY A 281 15.62 5.37 -5.43
C GLY A 281 15.49 6.88 -5.63
N PRO A 282 16.32 7.70 -4.94
CA PRO A 282 17.42 7.24 -4.10
C PRO A 282 16.96 6.61 -2.79
N GLU A 283 17.66 5.56 -2.37
CA GLU A 283 17.56 5.05 -1.01
C GLU A 283 18.21 6.02 -0.02
N ILE A 284 17.81 5.91 1.26
CA ILE A 284 18.39 6.72 2.34
C ILE A 284 18.81 5.85 3.52
N GLY A 285 19.65 6.42 4.39
CA GLY A 285 19.98 5.92 5.74
C GLY A 285 18.78 5.79 6.69
N PHE A 286 17.78 4.98 6.34
CA PHE A 286 16.52 4.88 7.08
C PHE A 286 16.69 4.26 8.46
N LEU A 287 17.46 3.17 8.57
CA LEU A 287 17.65 2.51 9.86
C LEU A 287 18.38 3.43 10.84
N GLN A 288 19.25 4.30 10.35
CA GLN A 288 19.85 5.37 11.15
C GLN A 288 18.80 6.36 11.68
N GLU A 289 17.85 6.78 10.85
CA GLU A 289 16.75 7.67 11.29
C GLU A 289 15.83 6.98 12.30
N VAL A 290 15.54 5.70 12.10
CA VAL A 290 14.76 4.89 13.04
C VAL A 290 15.48 4.76 14.38
N VAL A 291 16.78 4.50 14.40
CA VAL A 291 17.58 4.48 15.64
C VAL A 291 17.58 5.85 16.32
N ARG A 292 17.73 6.96 15.58
CA ARG A 292 17.65 8.32 16.15
C ARG A 292 16.28 8.61 16.77
N TRP A 293 15.21 8.14 16.14
CA TRP A 293 13.85 8.26 16.65
C TRP A 293 13.66 7.47 17.95
N TRP A 294 14.16 6.23 17.98
CA TRP A 294 14.12 5.41 19.19
C TRP A 294 15.00 5.93 20.31
N ASP A 295 16.20 6.42 20.01
CA ASP A 295 17.10 6.96 21.02
C ASP A 295 16.44 8.16 21.72
N HIS A 296 15.69 8.97 20.96
CA HIS A 296 14.93 10.07 21.51
C HIS A 296 13.77 9.62 22.40
N TRP A 297 12.86 8.79 21.87
CA TRP A 297 11.60 8.48 22.56
C TRP A 297 11.66 7.34 23.56
N LEU A 298 12.58 6.39 23.37
CA LEU A 298 12.70 5.21 24.23
C LEU A 298 13.85 5.35 25.24
N LYS A 299 14.92 6.09 24.89
CA LYS A 299 16.09 6.27 25.78
C LYS A 299 16.24 7.70 26.33
N GLY A 300 15.43 8.66 25.87
CA GLY A 300 15.50 10.06 26.31
C GLY A 300 16.77 10.80 25.86
N VAL A 301 17.42 10.33 24.79
CA VAL A 301 18.62 10.95 24.23
C VAL A 301 18.21 12.12 23.33
N ASP A 302 18.82 13.28 23.50
CA ASP A 302 18.62 14.39 22.58
C ASP A 302 19.36 14.14 21.26
N THR A 303 18.61 13.68 20.25
CA THR A 303 19.12 13.42 18.89
C THR A 303 18.87 14.59 17.94
N GLY A 304 18.23 15.67 18.39
CA GLY A 304 17.78 16.78 17.56
C GLY A 304 16.64 16.45 16.58
N VAL A 305 16.08 15.22 16.59
CA VAL A 305 15.05 14.81 15.62
C VAL A 305 13.80 15.69 15.65
N MET A 306 13.48 16.26 16.82
CA MET A 306 12.34 17.16 16.97
C MET A 306 12.63 18.61 16.53
N ASP A 307 13.90 19.01 16.43
CA ASP A 307 14.29 20.33 15.90
C ASP A 307 14.24 20.39 14.36
N GLU A 308 14.25 19.23 13.70
CA GLU A 308 14.11 19.14 12.24
C GLU A 308 12.69 19.57 11.79
N PRO A 309 12.44 19.85 10.50
CA PRO A 309 11.09 20.12 10.00
C PRO A 309 10.09 18.98 10.26
N MET A 310 8.79 19.28 10.23
CA MET A 310 7.71 18.30 10.46
C MET A 310 7.59 17.33 9.29
N VAL A 311 7.57 17.85 8.06
CA VAL A 311 7.46 17.06 6.83
C VAL A 311 8.73 17.21 6.02
N ARG A 312 9.29 16.10 5.59
CA ARG A 312 10.40 16.05 4.64
C ARG A 312 10.00 15.17 3.46
N ALA A 313 10.13 15.70 2.25
CA ALA A 313 9.58 15.09 1.05
C ALA A 313 10.57 15.17 -0.12
N TRP A 314 10.58 14.17 -0.99
CA TRP A 314 11.40 14.17 -2.20
C TRP A 314 10.67 14.93 -3.31
N MET A 315 11.20 16.08 -3.72
CA MET A 315 10.68 16.83 -4.87
C MET A 315 11.25 16.21 -6.15
N GLN A 316 10.42 15.50 -6.91
CA GLN A 316 10.86 14.80 -8.12
C GLN A 316 11.06 15.75 -9.28
N ASP A 317 12.15 15.55 -10.02
CA ASP A 317 12.36 16.23 -11.30
C ASP A 317 11.53 15.55 -12.41
N SER A 318 11.18 16.32 -13.44
CA SER A 318 10.58 15.78 -14.66
C SER A 318 11.57 14.90 -15.41
N ILE A 319 11.16 13.67 -15.71
CA ILE A 319 11.84 12.76 -16.62
C ILE A 319 10.83 12.05 -17.54
N GLU A 320 11.35 11.43 -18.60
CA GLU A 320 10.58 10.65 -19.56
C GLU A 320 9.77 9.52 -18.88
N PRO A 321 8.54 9.24 -19.37
CA PRO A 321 7.67 8.22 -18.80
C PRO A 321 8.27 6.82 -18.99
N ASN A 322 8.37 6.06 -17.92
CA ASN A 322 8.89 4.69 -17.92
C ASN A 322 8.17 3.89 -16.84
N PRO A 323 7.64 2.69 -17.16
CA PRO A 323 6.97 1.86 -16.16
C PRO A 323 7.95 1.20 -15.16
N SER A 324 9.25 1.49 -15.25
CA SER A 324 10.28 1.02 -14.32
C SER A 324 11.42 2.04 -14.19
N TYR A 325 11.65 2.55 -12.98
CA TYR A 325 12.81 3.39 -12.67
C TYR A 325 13.70 2.73 -11.63
N ALA A 326 15.01 2.76 -11.85
CA ALA A 326 15.97 2.43 -10.80
C ALA A 326 16.05 3.56 -9.77
N GLU A 327 16.06 4.81 -10.25
CA GLU A 327 16.14 6.02 -9.44
C GLU A 327 15.26 7.12 -10.04
N ARG A 328 14.66 7.96 -9.19
CA ARG A 328 13.93 9.17 -9.56
C ARG A 328 14.76 10.40 -9.16
N PRO A 329 15.29 11.17 -10.11
CA PRO A 329 16.03 12.38 -9.80
C PRO A 329 15.13 13.40 -9.10
N GLY A 330 15.76 14.29 -8.33
CA GLY A 330 15.06 15.25 -7.51
C GLY A 330 15.93 15.71 -6.33
N ARG A 331 15.27 16.25 -5.31
CA ARG A 331 15.93 16.71 -4.09
C ARG A 331 15.00 16.67 -2.89
N TRP A 332 15.57 16.64 -1.69
CA TRP A 332 14.81 16.79 -0.45
C TRP A 332 14.34 18.23 -0.26
N VAL A 333 13.07 18.39 0.05
CA VAL A 333 12.44 19.64 0.50
C VAL A 333 11.77 19.41 1.85
N ALA A 334 11.49 20.47 2.60
CA ALA A 334 10.86 20.31 3.90
C ALA A 334 9.92 21.45 4.32
N GLU A 335 8.97 21.12 5.19
CA GLU A 335 8.01 22.04 5.78
C GLU A 335 8.00 21.94 7.31
N PRO A 336 8.08 23.08 8.04
CA PRO A 336 8.15 23.08 9.50
C PRO A 336 6.82 22.70 10.16
N SER A 337 5.71 22.82 9.44
CA SER A 337 4.37 22.46 9.90
C SER A 337 3.52 21.96 8.73
N TRP A 338 2.50 21.16 9.03
CA TRP A 338 1.49 20.76 8.07
C TRP A 338 0.08 21.01 8.63
N PRO A 339 -0.87 21.59 7.85
CA PRO A 339 -0.69 22.17 6.52
C PRO A 339 0.35 23.30 6.53
N SER A 340 1.15 23.40 5.46
CA SER A 340 2.22 24.40 5.41
C SER A 340 1.68 25.78 5.02
N PRO A 341 2.03 26.86 5.75
CA PRO A 341 1.73 28.22 5.35
C PRO A 341 2.55 28.68 4.12
N ASN A 342 3.54 27.91 3.70
CA ASN A 342 4.40 28.22 2.55
C ASN A 342 3.84 27.66 1.24
N ILE A 343 2.73 26.92 1.27
CA ILE A 343 2.11 26.31 0.10
C ILE A 343 0.90 27.15 -0.32
N GLU A 344 0.89 27.56 -1.58
CA GLU A 344 -0.15 28.39 -2.17
C GLU A 344 -1.01 27.53 -3.11
N ASN A 345 -2.31 27.47 -2.87
CA ASN A 345 -3.24 26.84 -3.81
C ASN A 345 -3.46 27.75 -5.02
N ARG A 346 -2.86 27.39 -6.16
CA ARG A 346 -3.08 28.03 -7.45
C ARG A 346 -4.30 27.42 -8.12
N ARG A 347 -5.18 28.26 -8.66
CA ARG A 347 -6.41 27.81 -9.31
C ARG A 347 -6.23 27.85 -10.83
N TYR A 348 -6.68 26.81 -11.51
CA TYR A 348 -6.82 26.76 -12.96
C TYR A 348 -8.28 26.53 -13.31
N THR A 349 -8.84 27.36 -14.18
CA THR A 349 -10.24 27.26 -14.63
C THR A 349 -10.32 26.53 -15.97
N PHE A 350 -11.29 25.61 -16.10
CA PHE A 350 -11.50 24.81 -17.31
C PHE A 350 -12.20 25.62 -18.40
N ASP A 351 -11.58 25.74 -19.57
CA ASP A 351 -12.26 26.08 -20.84
C ASP A 351 -12.27 24.85 -21.75
N ARG A 352 -12.82 24.96 -22.97
CA ARG A 352 -12.90 23.88 -23.94
C ARG A 352 -11.51 23.37 -24.31
N TYR A 353 -11.14 22.24 -23.70
CA TYR A 353 -9.86 21.54 -23.84
C TYR A 353 -8.64 22.31 -23.31
N ALA A 354 -8.84 23.38 -22.53
CA ALA A 354 -7.78 24.23 -22.02
C ALA A 354 -7.87 24.44 -20.50
N LEU A 355 -6.71 24.63 -19.87
CA LEU A 355 -6.57 25.05 -18.48
C LEU A 355 -5.97 26.46 -18.44
N HIS A 356 -6.69 27.39 -17.81
CA HIS A 356 -6.23 28.78 -17.67
C HIS A 356 -5.92 29.09 -16.20
N PRO A 357 -4.73 29.63 -15.87
CA PRO A 357 -4.47 30.18 -14.55
C PRO A 357 -5.53 31.22 -14.17
N ASP A 358 -6.08 31.09 -12.97
CA ASP A 358 -7.21 31.88 -12.47
C ASP A 358 -7.15 31.99 -10.94
N ASP A 359 -6.01 32.46 -10.43
CA ASP A 359 -5.73 32.48 -8.99
C ASP A 359 -6.70 33.33 -8.17
N ASP A 360 -7.30 34.37 -8.76
CA ASP A 360 -8.31 35.20 -8.11
C ASP A 360 -9.76 34.69 -8.32
N GLY A 361 -9.93 33.62 -9.12
CA GLY A 361 -11.22 33.02 -9.42
C GLY A 361 -12.16 33.95 -10.20
N THR A 362 -11.62 34.94 -10.90
CA THR A 362 -12.41 35.95 -11.63
C THR A 362 -12.54 35.66 -13.11
N LEU A 363 -11.75 34.71 -13.65
CA LEU A 363 -11.84 34.32 -15.05
C LEU A 363 -13.22 33.74 -15.36
N THR A 364 -13.92 34.42 -16.27
CA THR A 364 -15.20 33.95 -16.79
C THR A 364 -14.97 33.25 -18.12
N VAL A 365 -15.38 31.99 -18.19
CA VAL A 365 -15.39 31.19 -19.43
C VAL A 365 -16.83 30.94 -19.87
N ASP A 366 -17.05 30.73 -21.17
CA ASP A 366 -18.36 30.27 -21.65
C ASP A 366 -18.62 28.87 -21.08
N GLU A 367 -19.77 28.68 -20.41
CA GLU A 367 -20.21 27.34 -20.03
C GLU A 367 -20.48 26.51 -21.29
N ARG A 368 -19.84 25.35 -21.40
CA ARG A 368 -19.96 24.42 -22.51
C ARG A 368 -20.09 23.00 -21.98
N PRO A 369 -21.10 22.24 -22.42
CA PRO A 369 -21.19 20.81 -22.12
C PRO A 369 -20.21 20.01 -23.00
N LEU A 370 -19.40 19.17 -22.36
CA LEU A 370 -18.45 18.26 -23.00
C LEU A 370 -18.82 16.82 -22.61
N ALA A 371 -19.40 16.08 -23.55
CA ALA A 371 -19.76 14.68 -23.34
C ALA A 371 -18.52 13.78 -23.33
N LEU A 372 -18.44 12.88 -22.34
CA LEU A 372 -17.34 11.93 -22.16
C LEU A 372 -17.92 10.53 -21.90
N GLN A 373 -17.54 9.57 -22.74
CA GLN A 373 -17.70 8.15 -22.46
C GLN A 373 -16.45 7.41 -22.94
N SER A 374 -15.59 7.02 -22.02
CA SER A 374 -14.30 6.40 -22.31
C SER A 374 -14.44 4.94 -22.76
N PRO A 375 -13.58 4.45 -23.67
CA PRO A 375 -13.41 3.02 -23.90
C PRO A 375 -13.02 2.30 -22.60
N LEU A 376 -13.43 1.04 -22.43
CA LEU A 376 -13.07 0.27 -21.23
C LEU A 376 -11.56 0.06 -21.07
N GLY A 377 -10.84 -0.01 -22.19
CA GLY A 377 -9.39 -0.18 -22.19
C GLY A 377 -8.58 1.03 -21.73
N VAL A 378 -9.24 2.15 -21.41
CA VAL A 378 -8.58 3.25 -20.70
C VAL A 378 -8.24 2.76 -19.29
N GLY A 379 -6.94 2.72 -18.96
CA GLY A 379 -6.39 2.19 -17.70
C GLY A 379 -5.36 1.07 -17.89
N MET A 380 -5.22 0.49 -19.08
CA MET A 380 -4.25 -0.59 -19.36
C MET A 380 -2.78 -0.19 -19.17
N PHE A 381 -2.50 1.11 -19.17
CA PHE A 381 -1.18 1.72 -18.97
C PHE A 381 -1.14 2.59 -17.70
N ALA A 382 -2.07 2.38 -16.77
CA ALA A 382 -2.15 3.10 -15.51
C ALA A 382 -1.03 2.72 -14.51
N GLY A 383 -0.37 1.58 -14.68
CA GLY A 383 0.41 0.98 -13.59
C GLY A 383 -0.49 0.40 -12.49
N LYS A 384 0.11 -0.14 -11.42
CA LYS A 384 -0.66 -0.58 -10.24
C LYS A 384 -1.07 0.61 -9.38
N TRP A 385 -2.07 0.41 -8.50
CA TRP A 385 -2.47 1.43 -7.53
C TRP A 385 -1.35 1.69 -6.52
N ALA A 386 -0.71 0.61 -6.02
CA ALA A 386 0.56 0.66 -5.29
C ALA A 386 1.67 -0.09 -6.06
N SER A 387 2.80 0.57 -6.31
CA SER A 387 4.00 -0.13 -6.81
C SER A 387 4.60 -0.97 -5.69
N TYR A 388 4.81 -2.27 -5.93
CA TYR A 388 5.52 -3.16 -5.00
C TYR A 388 7.00 -3.30 -5.38
N ALA A 389 7.47 -2.45 -6.30
CA ALA A 389 8.74 -2.55 -7.00
C ALA A 389 8.92 -3.91 -7.70
N ALA A 390 7.81 -4.51 -8.14
CA ALA A 390 7.77 -5.72 -8.96
C ALA A 390 7.64 -5.29 -10.43
N THR A 391 8.70 -4.66 -10.94
CA THR A 391 8.67 -3.92 -12.20
C THR A 391 8.29 -4.80 -13.40
N PRO A 392 7.64 -4.23 -14.42
CA PRO A 392 7.32 -2.82 -14.64
C PRO A 392 5.92 -2.43 -14.12
N ASP A 393 5.82 -1.89 -12.89
CA ASP A 393 4.55 -1.66 -12.19
C ASP A 393 4.10 -0.19 -12.06
N LEU A 394 4.87 0.73 -12.65
CA LEU A 394 4.56 2.16 -12.73
C LEU A 394 3.81 2.51 -14.02
N PRO A 395 3.12 3.67 -14.10
CA PRO A 395 2.47 4.12 -15.33
C PRO A 395 3.48 4.30 -16.47
N SER A 396 3.11 3.87 -17.68
CA SER A 396 3.86 4.21 -18.90
C SER A 396 3.41 5.57 -19.46
N ASP A 397 3.88 5.90 -20.67
CA ASP A 397 3.45 7.12 -21.37
C ASP A 397 1.93 7.19 -21.51
N GLN A 398 1.35 8.30 -21.09
CA GLN A 398 -0.10 8.49 -21.02
C GLN A 398 -0.74 8.90 -22.34
N ARG A 399 0.03 9.13 -23.42
CA ARG A 399 -0.52 9.49 -24.74
C ARG A 399 -1.56 8.49 -25.27
N GLU A 400 -1.37 7.20 -25.04
CA GLU A 400 -2.35 6.18 -25.45
C GLU A 400 -3.66 6.29 -24.67
N GLU A 401 -3.56 6.53 -23.37
CA GLU A 401 -4.70 6.70 -22.46
C GLU A 401 -5.47 7.99 -22.74
N ASP A 402 -4.77 9.06 -23.10
CA ASP A 402 -5.36 10.36 -23.43
C ASP A 402 -6.25 10.30 -24.67
N GLY A 403 -6.04 9.35 -25.58
CA GLY A 403 -6.91 9.12 -26.73
C GLY A 403 -8.34 8.66 -26.38
N GLY A 404 -8.55 8.16 -25.16
CA GLY A 404 -9.86 7.75 -24.64
C GLY A 404 -10.43 8.68 -23.55
N ALA A 405 -9.81 9.83 -23.32
CA ALA A 405 -10.13 10.75 -22.23
C ALA A 405 -10.56 12.13 -22.75
N LEU A 406 -11.25 12.89 -21.88
CA LEU A 406 -11.45 14.33 -22.07
C LEU A 406 -10.25 15.07 -21.49
N VAL A 407 -9.50 15.75 -22.37
CA VAL A 407 -8.23 16.39 -22.02
C VAL A 407 -8.38 17.90 -21.91
N PHE A 408 -7.85 18.47 -20.82
CA PHE A 408 -7.65 19.90 -20.61
C PHE A 408 -6.16 20.16 -20.40
N GLU A 409 -5.60 21.12 -21.11
CA GLU A 409 -4.16 21.38 -21.06
C GLU A 409 -3.86 22.88 -20.96
N THR A 410 -2.82 23.24 -20.21
CA THR A 410 -2.33 24.63 -20.20
C THR A 410 -1.63 24.98 -21.51
N GLU A 411 -1.38 26.27 -21.74
CA GLU A 411 -0.24 26.63 -22.58
C GLU A 411 1.08 26.12 -21.97
N ALA A 412 2.15 26.13 -22.77
CA ALA A 412 3.48 25.86 -22.23
C ALA A 412 3.75 26.82 -21.06
N LEU A 413 4.17 26.27 -19.92
CA LEU A 413 4.40 27.04 -18.71
C LEU A 413 5.56 28.02 -18.94
N ASP A 414 5.33 29.29 -18.63
CA ASP A 414 6.37 30.32 -18.75
C ASP A 414 7.48 30.15 -17.69
N THR A 415 7.14 29.55 -16.55
CA THR A 415 8.02 29.35 -15.40
C THR A 415 7.91 27.96 -14.81
N THR A 416 9.03 27.43 -14.33
CA THR A 416 9.06 26.18 -13.57
C THR A 416 8.18 26.31 -12.32
N THR A 417 7.30 25.32 -12.11
CA THR A 417 6.34 25.28 -11.00
C THR A 417 6.60 24.02 -10.19
N GLU A 418 6.82 24.17 -8.89
CA GLU A 418 6.95 23.02 -7.97
C GLU A 418 5.65 22.84 -7.20
N VAL A 419 5.24 21.59 -7.02
CA VAL A 419 3.99 21.23 -6.36
C VAL A 419 4.31 20.25 -5.24
N LEU A 420 3.80 20.54 -4.05
CA LEU A 420 3.89 19.64 -2.89
C LEU A 420 2.53 19.60 -2.18
N GLY A 421 1.90 18.43 -2.13
CA GLY A 421 0.61 18.24 -1.47
C GLY A 421 -0.40 17.49 -2.34
N ARG A 422 -1.69 17.60 -1.99
CA ARG A 422 -2.80 16.90 -2.65
C ARG A 422 -3.58 17.89 -3.53
N PRO A 423 -3.52 17.79 -4.87
CA PRO A 423 -4.35 18.60 -5.75
C PRO A 423 -5.84 18.25 -5.59
N GLU A 424 -6.72 19.23 -5.78
CA GLU A 424 -8.17 19.05 -5.76
C GLU A 424 -8.79 19.52 -7.07
N LEU A 425 -9.78 18.78 -7.54
CA LEU A 425 -10.55 19.08 -8.74
C LEU A 425 -12.01 19.34 -8.36
N GLU A 426 -12.57 20.44 -8.83
CA GLU A 426 -13.99 20.77 -8.68
C GLU A 426 -14.65 20.86 -10.06
N LEU A 427 -15.67 20.03 -10.27
CA LEU A 427 -16.39 19.93 -11.54
C LEU A 427 -17.89 20.09 -11.34
N GLU A 428 -18.57 20.60 -12.37
CA GLU A 428 -20.00 20.38 -12.56
C GLU A 428 -20.18 19.30 -13.63
N VAL A 429 -20.95 18.25 -13.30
CA VAL A 429 -21.14 17.07 -14.16
C VAL A 429 -22.60 16.65 -14.25
N SER A 430 -22.98 16.03 -15.36
CA SER A 430 -24.31 15.42 -15.56
C SER A 430 -24.16 14.02 -16.16
N PRO A 431 -24.30 12.96 -15.36
CA PRO A 431 -24.28 11.57 -15.85
C PRO A 431 -25.61 11.17 -16.49
N ASP A 432 -25.58 10.25 -17.45
CA ASP A 432 -26.79 9.66 -18.07
C ASP A 432 -27.26 8.35 -17.40
N ARG A 433 -26.50 7.85 -16.42
CA ARG A 433 -26.79 6.63 -15.65
C ARG A 433 -26.86 6.88 -14.14
N PRO A 434 -27.55 6.00 -13.39
CA PRO A 434 -27.61 6.07 -11.93
C PRO A 434 -26.30 5.80 -11.20
N VAL A 435 -25.35 5.12 -11.87
CA VAL A 435 -24.00 4.84 -11.37
C VAL A 435 -23.02 5.20 -12.48
N ALA A 436 -22.02 6.00 -12.13
CA ALA A 436 -20.97 6.44 -13.02
C ALA A 436 -19.73 6.81 -12.20
N MET A 437 -18.55 6.67 -12.78
CA MET A 437 -17.29 7.07 -12.15
C MET A 437 -16.54 8.09 -13.02
N LEU A 438 -15.63 8.82 -12.39
CA LEU A 438 -14.61 9.61 -13.05
C LEU A 438 -13.24 9.23 -12.50
N ALA A 439 -12.29 9.02 -13.40
CA ALA A 439 -10.87 9.03 -13.10
C ALA A 439 -10.26 10.32 -13.62
N ALA A 440 -9.50 11.01 -12.78
CA ALA A 440 -8.79 12.23 -13.11
C ALA A 440 -7.29 11.98 -13.03
N ARG A 441 -6.55 12.28 -14.10
CA ARG A 441 -5.09 12.10 -14.19
C ARG A 441 -4.44 13.45 -14.41
N LEU A 442 -3.43 13.78 -13.62
CA LEU A 442 -2.59 14.96 -13.84
C LEU A 442 -1.23 14.49 -14.37
N SER A 443 -0.86 14.99 -15.55
CA SER A 443 0.38 14.63 -16.24
C SER A 443 1.26 15.85 -16.49
N ASP A 444 2.57 15.61 -16.44
CA ASP A 444 3.61 16.51 -16.93
C ASP A 444 3.87 16.20 -18.41
N VAL A 445 3.59 17.15 -19.28
CA VAL A 445 3.75 16.98 -20.74
C VAL A 445 4.98 17.72 -21.22
N ALA A 446 5.97 16.96 -21.68
CA ALA A 446 7.21 17.48 -22.21
C ALA A 446 7.01 18.16 -23.59
N PRO A 447 7.95 19.02 -24.06
CA PRO A 447 7.83 19.71 -25.34
C PRO A 447 7.72 18.80 -26.57
N ASN A 448 8.15 17.54 -26.46
CA ASN A 448 8.01 16.50 -27.49
C ASN A 448 6.63 15.79 -27.44
N GLY A 449 5.79 16.11 -26.47
CA GLY A 449 4.45 15.58 -26.26
C GLY A 449 4.37 14.31 -25.40
N GLU A 450 5.49 13.76 -24.92
CA GLU A 450 5.48 12.66 -23.94
C GLU A 450 4.76 13.10 -22.66
N ALA A 451 3.89 12.24 -22.14
CA ALA A 451 3.05 12.55 -21.00
C ALA A 451 3.36 11.61 -19.83
N THR A 452 4.02 12.14 -18.81
CA THR A 452 4.32 11.42 -17.57
C THR A 452 3.19 11.62 -16.58
N ARG A 453 2.50 10.53 -16.18
CA ARG A 453 1.47 10.60 -15.12
C ARG A 453 2.15 10.95 -13.80
N VAL A 454 1.80 12.08 -13.22
CA VAL A 454 2.37 12.54 -11.95
C VAL A 454 1.49 12.12 -10.78
N THR A 455 0.17 12.29 -10.92
CA THR A 455 -0.81 11.86 -9.92
C THR A 455 -2.15 11.54 -10.58
N TYR A 456 -3.06 10.93 -9.82
CA TYR A 456 -4.42 10.65 -10.23
C TYR A 456 -5.36 10.61 -9.02
N GLY A 457 -6.66 10.63 -9.28
CA GLY A 457 -7.72 10.46 -8.30
C GLY A 457 -8.94 9.80 -8.95
N LEU A 458 -9.75 9.16 -8.13
CA LEU A 458 -10.95 8.44 -8.54
C LEU A 458 -12.15 8.97 -7.77
N LEU A 459 -13.31 8.99 -8.42
CA LEU A 459 -14.58 9.23 -7.74
C LEU A 459 -15.68 8.41 -8.41
N ASN A 460 -16.31 7.55 -7.63
CA ASN A 460 -17.64 7.05 -7.95
C ASN A 460 -18.64 8.17 -7.63
N LEU A 461 -19.36 8.65 -8.63
CA LEU A 461 -20.20 9.86 -8.52
C LEU A 461 -21.39 9.67 -7.55
N THR A 462 -21.75 8.43 -7.21
CA THR A 462 -22.75 8.15 -6.16
C THR A 462 -22.22 8.50 -4.76
N HIS A 463 -20.89 8.53 -4.58
CA HIS A 463 -20.18 8.87 -3.34
C HIS A 463 -19.84 10.37 -3.20
N ARG A 464 -20.28 11.22 -4.14
CA ARG A 464 -19.97 12.66 -4.20
C ARG A 464 -20.19 13.43 -2.88
N ASP A 465 -21.16 13.00 -2.08
CA ASP A 465 -21.56 13.65 -0.82
C ASP A 465 -21.18 12.81 0.42
N SER A 466 -21.10 11.47 0.28
CA SER A 466 -20.77 10.55 1.37
C SER A 466 -20.38 9.16 0.85
N SER A 467 -19.28 8.62 1.38
CA SER A 467 -18.94 7.20 1.18
C SER A 467 -19.64 6.24 2.15
N GLU A 468 -20.26 6.73 3.21
CA GLU A 468 -21.06 5.91 4.13
C GLU A 468 -22.49 5.72 3.61
N LYS A 469 -23.04 6.77 2.96
CA LYS A 469 -24.42 6.79 2.46
C LYS A 469 -24.43 7.32 1.03
N PRO A 470 -23.88 6.57 0.05
CA PRO A 470 -23.92 6.98 -1.34
C PRO A 470 -25.36 7.05 -1.84
N GLU A 471 -25.60 7.95 -2.79
CA GLU A 471 -26.91 8.17 -3.39
C GLU A 471 -26.84 8.00 -4.90
N ALA A 472 -27.77 7.21 -5.45
CA ALA A 472 -27.91 7.03 -6.88
C ALA A 472 -28.05 8.38 -7.61
N LEU A 473 -27.48 8.43 -8.82
CA LEU A 473 -27.57 9.59 -9.68
C LEU A 473 -28.92 9.62 -10.40
N GLU A 474 -29.54 10.78 -10.48
CA GLU A 474 -30.63 11.05 -11.44
C GLU A 474 -30.03 11.37 -12.83
N PRO A 475 -30.33 10.59 -13.88
CA PRO A 475 -29.84 10.86 -15.23
C PRO A 475 -30.20 12.27 -15.73
N GLY A 476 -29.20 13.00 -16.24
CA GLY A 476 -29.36 14.36 -16.76
C GLY A 476 -29.40 15.47 -15.70
N ARG A 477 -29.39 15.12 -14.40
CA ARG A 477 -29.25 16.10 -13.32
C ARG A 477 -27.79 16.54 -13.21
N ARG A 478 -27.57 17.84 -12.99
CA ARG A 478 -26.24 18.40 -12.71
C ARG A 478 -25.85 18.22 -11.25
N TYR A 479 -24.60 17.87 -11.02
CA TYR A 479 -23.97 17.72 -9.71
C TYR A 479 -22.66 18.48 -9.69
N ARG A 480 -22.39 19.17 -8.57
CA ARG A 480 -21.05 19.66 -8.26
C ARG A 480 -20.33 18.56 -7.50
N VAL A 481 -19.16 18.17 -7.98
CA VAL A 481 -18.35 17.09 -7.39
C VAL A 481 -16.94 17.57 -7.14
N ARG A 482 -16.31 16.99 -6.11
CA ARG A 482 -14.90 17.21 -5.79
C ARG A 482 -14.16 15.89 -5.91
N ILE A 483 -13.07 15.89 -6.67
CA ILE A 483 -12.19 14.76 -6.82
C ILE A 483 -10.85 15.18 -6.25
N GLU A 484 -10.42 14.49 -5.21
CA GLU A 484 -9.11 14.70 -4.65
C GLU A 484 -8.09 13.78 -5.36
N LEU A 485 -6.93 14.32 -5.73
CA LEU A 485 -5.86 13.55 -6.34
C LEU A 485 -4.83 13.14 -5.28
N ASN A 486 -4.14 12.03 -5.54
CA ASN A 486 -3.07 11.57 -4.68
C ASN A 486 -1.99 12.65 -4.47
N GLY A 487 -1.42 12.67 -3.28
CA GLY A 487 -0.37 13.58 -2.90
C GLY A 487 0.87 13.42 -3.77
N MET A 488 1.53 14.53 -4.08
CA MET A 488 2.67 14.57 -4.97
C MET A 488 3.75 15.55 -4.51
N GLY A 489 5.00 15.26 -4.89
CA GLY A 489 6.13 16.19 -4.87
C GLY A 489 6.79 16.17 -6.25
N HIS A 490 6.51 17.17 -7.09
CA HIS A 490 6.96 17.19 -8.49
C HIS A 490 7.27 18.59 -9.00
N VAL A 491 8.29 18.68 -9.86
CA VAL A 491 8.68 19.88 -10.60
C VAL A 491 8.15 19.80 -12.02
N PHE A 492 7.29 20.76 -12.40
CA PHE A 492 6.88 20.99 -13.78
C PHE A 492 7.79 22.05 -14.42
N PRO A 493 8.68 21.70 -15.36
CA PRO A 493 9.62 22.66 -15.94
C PRO A 493 8.95 23.73 -16.80
N ALA A 494 9.58 24.90 -16.91
CA ALA A 494 9.20 25.87 -17.95
C ALA A 494 9.27 25.23 -19.35
N GLY A 495 8.27 25.52 -20.20
CA GLY A 495 8.11 24.93 -21.52
C GLY A 495 7.31 23.62 -21.54
N HIS A 496 7.12 22.96 -20.40
CA HIS A 496 6.19 21.83 -20.26
C HIS A 496 4.74 22.30 -20.14
N ARG A 497 3.78 21.38 -20.16
CA ARG A 497 2.36 21.68 -19.95
C ARG A 497 1.80 20.84 -18.80
N LEU A 498 0.84 21.42 -18.07
CA LEU A 498 -0.02 20.66 -17.15
C LEU A 498 -1.18 20.09 -17.96
N ARG A 499 -1.35 18.77 -17.93
CA ARG A 499 -2.49 18.10 -18.57
C ARG A 499 -3.36 17.40 -17.55
N LEU A 500 -4.64 17.76 -17.51
CA LEU A 500 -5.69 17.03 -16.81
C LEU A 500 -6.47 16.17 -17.81
N SER A 501 -6.48 14.85 -17.60
CA SER A 501 -7.25 13.92 -18.41
C SER A 501 -8.35 13.28 -17.56
N LEU A 502 -9.61 13.39 -18.00
CA LEU A 502 -10.78 12.77 -17.36
C LEU A 502 -11.26 11.57 -18.15
N SER A 503 -11.54 10.44 -17.49
CA SER A 503 -12.12 9.25 -18.11
C SER A 503 -13.24 8.65 -17.27
N THR A 504 -14.21 7.98 -17.92
CA THR A 504 -15.31 7.26 -17.24
C THR A 504 -15.01 5.77 -17.01
N SER A 505 -13.80 5.34 -17.35
CA SER A 505 -13.23 4.02 -17.06
C SER A 505 -11.75 4.19 -16.72
N TYR A 506 -11.25 3.34 -15.84
CA TYR A 506 -9.81 3.21 -15.56
C TYR A 506 -9.41 1.77 -15.23
N PHE A 507 -9.96 0.82 -15.96
CA PHE A 507 -9.69 -0.61 -15.79
C PHE A 507 -8.35 -0.98 -16.44
N PRO A 508 -7.48 -1.79 -15.80
CA PRO A 508 -7.75 -2.61 -14.62
C PRO A 508 -7.50 -1.94 -13.27
N LEU A 509 -7.03 -0.69 -13.17
CA LEU A 509 -6.80 -0.08 -11.86
C LEU A 509 -8.08 -0.03 -11.01
N ALA A 510 -9.20 0.38 -11.62
CA ALA A 510 -10.52 0.42 -10.99
C ALA A 510 -11.54 -0.42 -11.77
N TRP A 511 -12.38 -1.17 -11.05
CA TRP A 511 -13.48 -1.93 -11.61
C TRP A 511 -14.52 -0.98 -12.23
N PRO A 512 -15.05 -1.24 -13.44
CA PRO A 512 -15.96 -0.29 -14.08
C PRO A 512 -17.35 -0.30 -13.43
N SER A 513 -18.08 0.81 -13.64
CA SER A 513 -19.50 0.92 -13.34
C SER A 513 -20.33 -0.17 -14.05
N PRO A 514 -21.53 -0.51 -13.54
CA PRO A 514 -22.34 -1.64 -14.05
C PRO A 514 -22.79 -1.53 -15.52
N THR A 515 -22.85 -0.31 -16.04
CA THR A 515 -23.21 -0.01 -17.44
C THR A 515 -22.33 1.10 -17.98
N PRO A 516 -22.07 1.16 -19.31
CA PRO A 516 -21.42 2.33 -19.90
C PRO A 516 -22.19 3.60 -19.57
N ALA A 517 -21.52 4.54 -18.92
CA ALA A 517 -22.08 5.82 -18.54
C ALA A 517 -21.37 6.94 -19.29
N GLU A 518 -22.16 7.79 -19.95
CA GLU A 518 -21.72 9.06 -20.45
C GLU A 518 -21.83 10.10 -19.32
N VAL A 519 -20.75 10.86 -19.12
CA VAL A 519 -20.72 11.98 -18.19
C VAL A 519 -20.52 13.24 -19.00
N THR A 520 -21.47 14.16 -18.94
CA THR A 520 -21.28 15.51 -19.46
C THR A 520 -20.53 16.34 -18.42
N VAL A 521 -19.37 16.87 -18.78
CA VAL A 521 -18.59 17.82 -17.96
C VAL A 521 -18.86 19.23 -18.44
N TYR A 522 -19.16 20.15 -17.53
CA TYR A 522 -19.35 21.57 -17.86
C TYR A 522 -18.07 22.36 -17.57
N THR A 523 -17.67 23.22 -18.52
CA THR A 523 -16.54 24.16 -18.32
C THR A 523 -16.84 25.17 -17.20
N GLY A 524 -15.79 25.77 -16.64
CA GLY A 524 -15.88 26.74 -15.52
C GLY A 524 -15.61 26.17 -14.13
N GLY A 525 -15.41 24.84 -14.00
CA GLY A 525 -14.85 24.24 -12.78
C GLY A 525 -13.39 24.65 -12.54
N GLY A 526 -12.80 24.18 -11.44
CA GLY A 526 -11.44 24.53 -11.03
C GLY A 526 -10.55 23.33 -10.69
N LEU A 527 -9.27 23.39 -11.09
CA LEU A 527 -8.18 22.58 -10.55
C LEU A 527 -7.39 23.43 -9.56
N TYR A 528 -7.26 22.97 -8.31
CA TYR A 528 -6.49 23.60 -7.25
C TYR A 528 -5.18 22.84 -7.06
N LEU A 529 -4.07 23.51 -7.37
CA LEU A 529 -2.73 22.95 -7.35
C LEU A 529 -1.93 23.52 -6.17
N PRO A 530 -1.43 22.70 -5.23
CA PRO A 530 -0.68 23.15 -4.07
C PRO A 530 0.76 23.49 -4.46
N VAL A 531 0.95 24.70 -4.98
CA VAL A 531 2.24 25.19 -5.45
C VAL A 531 3.12 25.56 -4.26
N ARG A 532 4.33 25.02 -4.27
CA ARG A 532 5.35 25.27 -3.26
C ARG A 532 6.44 26.16 -3.89
N PRO A 533 6.57 27.43 -3.49
CA PRO A 533 7.71 28.25 -3.90
C PRO A 533 9.03 27.60 -3.43
N SER A 534 10.09 27.74 -4.24
CA SER A 534 11.42 27.26 -3.85
C SER A 534 11.93 28.01 -2.62
N ARG A 535 12.58 27.28 -1.70
CA ARG A 535 13.04 27.82 -0.41
C ARG A 535 14.55 27.60 -0.26
N ALA A 536 15.25 28.65 0.16
CA ALA A 536 16.70 28.58 0.35
C ALA A 536 17.08 27.64 1.51
N GLU A 537 16.18 27.48 2.49
CA GLU A 537 16.35 26.64 3.66
C GLU A 537 16.45 25.15 3.31
N ASP A 538 15.90 24.73 2.16
CA ASP A 538 16.03 23.35 1.68
C ASP A 538 17.52 22.97 1.46
N ALA A 539 18.37 23.94 1.08
CA ALA A 539 19.81 23.72 0.92
C ALA A 539 20.57 23.51 2.23
N HIS A 540 19.90 23.73 3.37
CA HIS A 540 20.46 23.56 4.71
C HIS A 540 19.88 22.33 5.43
N LEU A 541 19.06 21.52 4.75
CA LEU A 541 18.57 20.27 5.31
C LEU A 541 19.74 19.32 5.57
N ARG A 542 19.71 18.66 6.72
CA ARG A 542 20.66 17.61 7.04
C ARG A 542 20.56 16.51 6.00
N GLU A 543 21.67 16.15 5.36
CA GLU A 543 21.70 15.02 4.43
C GLU A 543 21.39 13.71 5.17
N PHE A 544 20.64 12.83 4.51
CA PHE A 544 20.53 11.45 4.97
C PHE A 544 21.86 10.74 4.70
N GLY A 545 22.28 9.87 5.61
CA GLY A 545 23.46 9.02 5.38
C GLY A 545 23.22 8.01 4.26
N GLU A 546 24.29 7.34 3.83
CA GLU A 546 24.17 6.16 2.97
C GLU A 546 23.30 5.09 3.67
N PRO A 547 22.37 4.41 2.97
CA PRO A 547 21.60 3.30 3.55
C PRO A 547 22.52 2.26 4.20
N GLU A 548 22.28 1.97 5.48
CA GLU A 548 22.95 0.91 6.23
C GLU A 548 21.95 -0.19 6.62
N ALA A 549 22.45 -1.42 6.72
CA ALA A 549 21.70 -2.55 7.28
C ALA A 549 22.63 -3.63 7.84
N ALA A 550 22.08 -4.55 8.62
CA ALA A 550 22.77 -5.77 9.01
C ALA A 550 23.00 -6.70 7.79
N PRO A 551 23.80 -7.77 7.92
CA PRO A 551 24.05 -8.70 6.82
C PRO A 551 22.78 -9.34 6.25
N GLU A 552 22.76 -9.50 4.92
CA GLU A 552 21.69 -10.21 4.22
C GLU A 552 21.57 -11.67 4.67
N LEU A 553 20.35 -12.20 4.59
CA LEU A 553 20.09 -13.61 4.82
C LEU A 553 20.74 -14.46 3.72
N GLY A 554 21.43 -15.53 4.10
CA GLY A 554 21.95 -16.53 3.16
C GLY A 554 20.84 -17.25 2.41
N ILE A 555 20.80 -17.07 1.09
CA ILE A 555 19.85 -17.71 0.17
C ILE A 555 20.62 -18.45 -0.93
N THR A 556 20.35 -19.74 -1.11
CA THR A 556 20.79 -20.49 -2.29
C THR A 556 19.69 -20.50 -3.33
N LEU A 557 19.89 -19.86 -4.48
CA LEU A 557 18.98 -19.97 -5.63
C LEU A 557 19.08 -21.37 -6.25
N LEU A 558 17.95 -22.04 -6.44
CA LEU A 558 17.86 -23.39 -7.03
C LEU A 558 17.33 -23.36 -8.45
N GLN A 559 16.25 -22.59 -8.67
CA GLN A 559 15.68 -22.33 -9.98
C GLN A 559 15.39 -20.83 -10.10
N PRO A 560 15.81 -20.16 -11.18
CA PRO A 560 15.48 -18.75 -11.39
C PRO A 560 13.97 -18.58 -11.61
N GLY A 561 13.51 -17.40 -11.23
CA GLY A 561 12.16 -16.92 -11.48
C GLY A 561 11.93 -16.37 -12.89
N GLU A 562 10.70 -15.95 -13.14
CA GLU A 562 10.26 -15.25 -14.34
C GLU A 562 9.27 -14.13 -13.93
N HIS A 563 9.44 -12.94 -14.49
CA HIS A 563 8.52 -11.84 -14.22
C HIS A 563 8.17 -11.15 -15.53
N HIS A 564 6.88 -10.90 -15.74
CA HIS A 564 6.43 -10.10 -16.88
C HIS A 564 5.12 -9.40 -16.59
N TRP A 565 4.94 -8.27 -17.27
CA TRP A 565 3.66 -7.61 -17.45
C TRP A 565 3.41 -7.51 -18.95
N ARG A 566 2.35 -8.15 -19.43
CA ARG A 566 2.05 -8.26 -20.85
C ARG A 566 0.62 -7.82 -21.14
N THR A 567 0.50 -6.76 -21.92
CA THR A 567 -0.76 -6.34 -22.51
C THR A 567 -0.95 -7.00 -23.88
N THR A 568 -2.10 -7.62 -24.11
CA THR A 568 -2.49 -8.22 -25.39
C THR A 568 -3.86 -7.72 -25.83
N ARG A 569 -4.07 -7.63 -27.15
CA ARG A 569 -5.38 -7.34 -27.75
C ARG A 569 -5.58 -8.27 -28.94
N ASP A 570 -6.53 -9.18 -28.83
CA ASP A 570 -6.95 -10.03 -29.93
C ASP A 570 -7.98 -9.28 -30.79
N LEU A 571 -7.59 -8.97 -32.03
CA LEU A 571 -8.45 -8.23 -32.96
C LEU A 571 -9.59 -9.08 -33.55
N ALA A 572 -9.47 -10.40 -33.55
CA ALA A 572 -10.52 -11.30 -34.03
C ALA A 572 -11.64 -11.47 -33.00
N THR A 573 -11.29 -11.55 -31.72
CA THR A 573 -12.27 -11.72 -30.62
C THR A 573 -12.67 -10.40 -29.95
N GLY A 574 -11.85 -9.36 -30.07
CA GLY A 574 -12.03 -8.07 -29.40
C GLY A 574 -11.65 -8.09 -27.92
N VAL A 575 -11.00 -9.17 -27.44
CA VAL A 575 -10.57 -9.32 -26.05
C VAL A 575 -9.21 -8.68 -25.83
N SER A 576 -9.12 -7.87 -24.77
CA SER A 576 -7.88 -7.31 -24.25
C SER A 576 -7.56 -7.93 -22.89
N THR A 577 -6.28 -8.23 -22.65
CA THR A 577 -5.82 -8.86 -21.41
C THR A 577 -4.51 -8.24 -20.93
N LEU A 578 -4.45 -7.88 -19.66
CA LEU A 578 -3.23 -7.66 -18.89
C LEU A 578 -2.87 -8.96 -18.17
N ASP A 579 -1.71 -9.53 -18.49
CA ASP A 579 -1.14 -10.75 -17.89
C ASP A 579 0.09 -10.38 -17.07
N ILE A 580 0.01 -10.58 -15.76
CA ILE A 580 1.06 -10.27 -14.78
C ILE A 580 1.54 -11.59 -14.18
N LEU A 581 2.84 -11.88 -14.32
CA LEU A 581 3.50 -13.02 -13.69
C LEU A 581 4.52 -12.53 -12.68
N ASP A 582 4.39 -12.99 -11.44
CA ASP A 582 5.41 -12.90 -10.39
C ASP A 582 5.82 -14.33 -9.98
N ASP A 583 6.86 -14.84 -10.63
CA ASP A 583 7.43 -16.14 -10.36
C ASP A 583 8.80 -15.98 -9.73
N GLN A 584 8.94 -16.22 -8.43
CA GLN A 584 10.21 -16.08 -7.69
C GLN A 584 11.16 -17.28 -7.89
N GLY A 585 10.82 -18.23 -8.76
CA GLY A 585 11.55 -19.48 -8.91
C GLY A 585 11.52 -20.31 -7.62
N SER A 586 12.58 -21.10 -7.40
CA SER A 586 12.79 -21.83 -6.15
C SER A 586 14.14 -21.50 -5.52
N PHE A 587 14.15 -21.38 -4.20
CA PHE A 587 15.34 -21.01 -3.44
C PHE A 587 15.32 -21.69 -2.07
N ARG A 588 16.50 -21.83 -1.47
CA ARG A 588 16.67 -22.37 -0.12
C ARG A 588 17.12 -21.26 0.82
N ILE A 589 16.47 -21.16 1.98
CA ILE A 589 16.99 -20.37 3.11
C ILE A 589 18.08 -21.20 3.79
N ASP A 590 19.33 -20.75 3.73
CA ASP A 590 20.47 -21.57 4.15
C ASP A 590 20.46 -21.83 5.67
N GLU A 591 20.05 -20.85 6.46
CA GLU A 591 19.97 -20.95 7.92
C GLU A 591 18.95 -22.00 8.38
N THR A 592 17.83 -22.16 7.65
CA THR A 592 16.75 -23.07 8.05
C THR A 592 16.72 -24.36 7.24
N GLY A 593 17.47 -24.45 6.15
CA GLY A 593 17.42 -25.55 5.18
C GLY A 593 16.13 -25.62 4.36
N THR A 594 15.20 -24.67 4.52
CA THR A 594 13.87 -24.74 3.90
C THR A 594 13.93 -24.28 2.46
N VAL A 595 13.50 -25.14 1.54
CA VAL A 595 13.30 -24.82 0.12
C VAL A 595 11.89 -24.26 -0.07
N ILE A 596 11.81 -23.15 -0.80
CA ILE A 596 10.59 -22.39 -1.01
C ILE A 596 10.39 -22.20 -2.50
N ARG A 597 9.15 -22.39 -2.94
CA ARG A 597 8.69 -22.12 -4.30
C ARG A 597 7.45 -21.24 -4.24
N ARG A 598 7.48 -20.10 -4.94
CA ARG A 598 6.42 -19.08 -4.89
C ARG A 598 6.14 -18.50 -6.28
N ARG A 599 4.90 -18.62 -6.72
CA ARG A 599 4.43 -18.10 -8.00
C ARG A 599 3.03 -17.51 -7.85
N THR A 600 2.82 -16.32 -8.37
CA THR A 600 1.49 -15.73 -8.55
C THR A 600 1.35 -15.27 -9.99
N GLN A 601 0.20 -15.52 -10.59
CA GLN A 601 -0.15 -14.98 -11.90
C GLN A 601 -1.53 -14.34 -11.83
N GLU A 602 -1.67 -13.17 -12.42
CA GLU A 602 -2.90 -12.38 -12.44
C GLU A 602 -3.26 -12.05 -13.89
N TRP A 603 -4.54 -12.15 -14.23
CA TRP A 603 -5.09 -11.75 -15.51
C TRP A 603 -6.27 -10.81 -15.32
N PHE A 604 -6.20 -9.66 -15.96
CA PHE A 604 -7.32 -8.74 -16.06
C PHE A 604 -7.72 -8.60 -17.52
N SER A 605 -8.95 -8.98 -17.87
CA SER A 605 -9.42 -8.99 -19.26
C SER A 605 -10.83 -8.44 -19.42
N PHE A 606 -11.12 -7.98 -20.64
CA PHE A 606 -12.43 -7.47 -21.05
C PHE A 606 -12.59 -7.61 -22.57
N GLY A 607 -13.84 -7.67 -23.04
CA GLY A 607 -14.22 -7.74 -24.44
C GLY A 607 -14.87 -6.44 -24.93
N GLY A 608 -14.25 -5.77 -25.90
CA GLY A 608 -14.78 -4.53 -26.48
C GLY A 608 -15.00 -3.43 -25.44
N ASN A 609 -16.24 -2.93 -25.36
CA ASN A 609 -16.68 -1.93 -24.37
C ASN A 609 -17.83 -2.44 -23.49
N ASP A 610 -17.92 -3.76 -23.28
CA ASP A 610 -18.93 -4.36 -22.41
C ASP A 610 -18.41 -4.49 -20.95
N PRO A 611 -18.89 -3.70 -19.98
CA PRO A 611 -18.39 -3.77 -18.60
C PRO A 611 -18.73 -5.10 -17.92
N ASN A 612 -19.70 -5.85 -18.44
CA ASN A 612 -20.05 -7.19 -17.93
C ASN A 612 -19.13 -8.29 -18.46
N SER A 613 -18.23 -7.97 -19.39
CA SER A 613 -17.20 -8.88 -19.86
C SER A 613 -15.92 -8.84 -19.02
N VAL A 614 -15.84 -7.92 -18.06
CA VAL A 614 -14.67 -7.74 -17.20
C VAL A 614 -14.44 -8.98 -16.33
N ARG A 615 -13.17 -9.38 -16.28
CA ARG A 615 -12.69 -10.54 -15.53
C ARG A 615 -11.34 -10.24 -14.90
N GLY A 616 -11.25 -10.43 -13.60
CA GLY A 616 -9.99 -10.61 -12.87
C GLY A 616 -9.83 -12.09 -12.53
N GLU A 617 -8.67 -12.67 -12.79
CA GLU A 617 -8.33 -14.04 -12.41
C GLU A 617 -6.95 -14.06 -11.78
N THR A 618 -6.80 -14.77 -10.67
CA THR A 618 -5.52 -14.98 -10.01
C THR A 618 -5.27 -16.46 -9.79
N GLN A 619 -4.00 -16.85 -9.84
CA GLN A 619 -3.54 -18.19 -9.50
C GLN A 619 -2.25 -18.08 -8.69
N THR A 620 -2.19 -18.78 -7.56
CA THR A 620 -0.99 -18.82 -6.72
C THR A 620 -0.59 -20.25 -6.42
N LEU A 621 0.72 -20.48 -6.41
CA LEU A 621 1.36 -21.69 -5.91
C LEU A 621 2.38 -21.33 -4.85
N ARG A 622 2.26 -21.97 -3.68
CA ARG A 622 3.22 -21.87 -2.57
C ARG A 622 3.65 -23.27 -2.18
N ARG A 623 4.95 -23.56 -2.23
CA ARG A 623 5.50 -24.86 -1.83
C ARG A 623 6.68 -24.69 -0.87
N TYR A 624 6.71 -25.54 0.15
CA TYR A 624 7.69 -25.55 1.23
C TYR A 624 8.21 -26.96 1.43
N GLU A 625 9.52 -27.11 1.49
CA GLU A 625 10.18 -28.40 1.62
C GLU A 625 11.39 -28.35 2.55
N ARG A 626 11.50 -29.32 3.44
CA ARG A 626 12.70 -29.59 4.23
C ARG A 626 12.66 -31.03 4.75
N ASP A 627 13.71 -31.80 4.45
CA ASP A 627 13.79 -33.22 4.78
C ASP A 627 12.51 -33.96 4.31
N ASP A 628 11.80 -34.65 5.20
CA ASP A 628 10.57 -35.39 4.89
C ASP A 628 9.31 -34.49 4.87
N TRP A 629 9.41 -33.21 5.25
CA TRP A 629 8.28 -32.28 5.24
C TRP A 629 8.18 -31.55 3.92
N ARG A 630 7.11 -31.83 3.15
CA ARG A 630 6.87 -31.22 1.84
C ARG A 630 5.40 -30.91 1.68
N THR A 631 5.08 -29.64 1.46
CA THR A 631 3.70 -29.17 1.33
C THR A 631 3.55 -28.22 0.15
N GLU A 632 2.39 -28.25 -0.47
CA GLU A 632 2.03 -27.32 -1.53
C GLU A 632 0.59 -26.83 -1.36
N VAL A 633 0.39 -25.54 -1.57
CA VAL A 633 -0.91 -24.87 -1.60
C VAL A 633 -1.08 -24.22 -2.96
N ARG A 634 -2.22 -24.48 -3.58
CA ARG A 634 -2.65 -23.85 -4.82
C ARG A 634 -3.96 -23.12 -4.57
N THR A 635 -4.02 -21.85 -4.95
CA THR A 635 -5.26 -21.08 -4.92
C THR A 635 -5.55 -20.50 -6.29
N ARG A 636 -6.84 -20.34 -6.57
CA ARG A 636 -7.32 -19.64 -7.77
C ARG A 636 -8.55 -18.84 -7.41
N THR A 637 -8.61 -17.58 -7.82
CA THR A 637 -9.79 -16.73 -7.62
C THR A 637 -10.15 -16.05 -8.94
N ILE A 638 -11.42 -16.10 -9.31
CA ILE A 638 -11.99 -15.38 -10.44
C ILE A 638 -13.01 -14.41 -9.89
N LEU A 639 -12.84 -13.13 -10.20
CA LEU A 639 -13.83 -12.10 -10.04
C LEU A 639 -14.38 -11.68 -11.40
N THR A 640 -15.69 -11.66 -11.54
CA THR A 640 -16.40 -11.09 -12.69
C THR A 640 -17.57 -10.24 -12.18
N SER A 641 -18.20 -9.46 -13.05
CA SER A 641 -19.40 -8.72 -12.68
C SER A 641 -20.46 -8.76 -13.76
N THR A 642 -21.71 -8.66 -13.33
CA THR A 642 -22.87 -8.31 -14.16
C THR A 642 -23.34 -6.90 -13.79
N THR A 643 -24.44 -6.45 -14.40
CA THR A 643 -25.09 -5.19 -14.04
C THR A 643 -25.58 -5.18 -12.58
N GLU A 644 -25.87 -6.34 -11.99
CA GLU A 644 -26.53 -6.46 -10.69
C GLU A 644 -25.65 -7.10 -9.61
N GLU A 645 -24.64 -7.90 -9.99
CA GLU A 645 -23.87 -8.73 -9.06
C GLU A 645 -22.38 -8.79 -9.40
N PHE A 646 -21.52 -8.78 -8.39
CA PHE A 646 -20.19 -9.37 -8.47
C PHE A 646 -20.29 -10.89 -8.32
N VAL A 647 -19.50 -11.63 -9.09
CA VAL A 647 -19.49 -13.11 -9.09
C VAL A 647 -18.09 -13.60 -8.83
N ILE A 648 -17.93 -14.37 -7.76
CA ILE A 648 -16.66 -14.94 -7.30
C ILE A 648 -16.69 -16.45 -7.53
N ASN A 649 -15.65 -16.98 -8.17
CA ASN A 649 -15.36 -18.41 -8.18
C ASN A 649 -13.94 -18.61 -7.66
N ALA A 650 -13.79 -19.28 -6.52
CA ALA A 650 -12.49 -19.51 -5.91
C ALA A 650 -12.26 -20.99 -5.62
N GLU A 651 -11.00 -21.41 -5.63
CA GLU A 651 -10.54 -22.78 -5.41
C GLU A 651 -9.31 -22.76 -4.50
N LEU A 652 -9.25 -23.71 -3.56
CA LEU A 652 -8.10 -23.99 -2.69
C LEU A 652 -7.82 -25.49 -2.73
N ASP A 653 -6.62 -25.88 -3.13
CA ASP A 653 -6.12 -27.24 -2.98
C ASP A 653 -4.82 -27.23 -2.15
N ALA A 654 -4.73 -28.15 -1.20
CA ALA A 654 -3.52 -28.35 -0.39
C ALA A 654 -3.03 -29.79 -0.49
N PHE A 655 -1.71 -29.98 -0.55
CA PHE A 655 -1.07 -31.27 -0.79
C PHE A 655 0.06 -31.54 0.22
N GLU A 656 0.12 -32.76 0.75
CA GLU A 656 1.34 -33.34 1.31
C GLU A 656 2.05 -34.09 0.18
N LEU A 657 3.29 -33.72 -0.14
CA LEU A 657 4.04 -34.27 -1.26
C LEU A 657 4.91 -35.46 -0.80
N ASP A 658 4.82 -36.57 -1.52
CA ASP A 658 5.54 -37.82 -1.21
C ASP A 658 5.99 -38.50 -2.52
N ASP A 659 7.29 -38.66 -2.70
CA ASP A 659 7.86 -39.28 -3.90
C ASP A 659 7.52 -40.78 -4.02
N ASP A 660 7.33 -41.46 -2.89
CA ASP A 660 7.13 -42.91 -2.82
C ASP A 660 5.64 -43.29 -2.95
N HIS A 661 4.74 -42.44 -2.44
CA HIS A 661 3.30 -42.71 -2.36
C HIS A 661 2.44 -41.79 -3.23
N GLY A 662 3.06 -40.82 -3.92
CA GLY A 662 2.38 -39.82 -4.74
C GLY A 662 1.82 -38.66 -3.92
N ASP A 663 1.62 -37.51 -4.58
CA ASP A 663 1.11 -36.30 -3.95
C ASP A 663 -0.30 -36.50 -3.41
N ARG A 664 -0.45 -36.47 -2.08
CA ARG A 664 -1.73 -36.62 -1.41
C ARG A 664 -2.39 -35.26 -1.26
N ARG A 665 -3.52 -35.05 -1.95
CA ARG A 665 -4.39 -33.91 -1.68
C ARG A 665 -5.05 -34.05 -0.31
N VAL A 666 -4.73 -33.16 0.61
CA VAL A 666 -5.21 -33.17 2.01
C VAL A 666 -6.38 -32.23 2.26
N HIS A 667 -6.55 -31.21 1.42
CA HIS A 667 -7.71 -30.32 1.44
C HIS A 667 -8.09 -29.91 0.02
N SER A 668 -9.37 -29.72 -0.21
CA SER A 668 -9.90 -29.19 -1.46
C SER A 668 -11.23 -28.50 -1.17
N GLU A 669 -11.31 -27.23 -1.52
CA GLU A 669 -12.50 -26.42 -1.29
C GLU A 669 -12.74 -25.49 -2.48
N SER A 670 -14.01 -25.21 -2.75
CA SER A 670 -14.41 -24.31 -3.82
C SER A 670 -15.56 -23.42 -3.37
N TRP A 671 -15.49 -22.15 -3.72
CA TRP A 671 -16.49 -21.15 -3.41
C TRP A 671 -17.11 -20.65 -4.71
N GLN A 672 -18.44 -20.55 -4.69
CA GLN A 672 -19.20 -19.79 -5.67
C GLN A 672 -20.05 -18.78 -4.91
N ARG A 673 -19.83 -17.49 -5.16
CA ARG A 673 -20.53 -16.39 -4.48
C ARG A 673 -21.05 -15.38 -5.48
N ARG A 674 -22.16 -14.75 -5.11
CA ARG A 674 -22.81 -13.67 -5.84
C ARG A 674 -23.13 -12.59 -4.84
N ILE A 675 -22.55 -11.42 -5.04
CA ILE A 675 -22.70 -10.28 -4.15
C ILE A 675 -23.41 -9.17 -4.94
N PRO A 676 -24.60 -8.71 -4.52
CA PRO A 676 -25.28 -7.61 -5.20
C PRO A 676 -24.38 -6.37 -5.28
N ARG A 677 -24.37 -5.70 -6.42
CA ARG A 677 -23.75 -4.38 -6.56
C ARG A 677 -24.63 -3.36 -5.86
N ASP A 678 -24.02 -2.55 -5.01
CA ASP A 678 -24.69 -1.48 -4.28
C ASP A 678 -24.02 -0.16 -4.61
N LEU A 679 -24.47 0.48 -5.68
CA LEU A 679 -23.98 1.79 -6.15
C LEU A 679 -22.47 1.87 -6.46
N VAL A 680 -21.79 0.74 -6.63
CA VAL A 680 -20.38 0.60 -7.06
C VAL A 680 -20.29 0.02 -8.45
#